data_AF-A0A2A4G4N1-F1
#
_entry.id   AF-A0A2A4G4N1-F1
#
_cell.length_a   1.000
_cell.length_b   1.000
_cell.length_c   1.000
_cell.angle_alpha   90.00
_cell.angle_beta   90.00
_cell.angle_gamma   90.00
#
_symmetry.space_group_name_H-M   'P 1'
#
loop_
_entity.id
_entity.type
_entity.pdbx_description
1 polymer ?
#
loop_
_entity_poly.entity_id
_entity_poly.type
_entity_poly.pdbx_seq_one_letter_code
_entity_poly.pdbx_strand_id
1 'polypeptide(L)'
;MKMKKLMLGLFLAPVLLWAQAYEPALSDPTIEAMSDPNSDMVSYGFMFSNKGSEALSVEANDSLKVTITLSRSQLANMVQPAQAITGEGKSMFDWSYYENPTGDDMVTGVLVAPIPAGGAYDLKMEVKPKSTERIGFAANIQPSFMANMKGNMLENDAVATFGKANATDTDGDGVPNETDIDDDNDGILDTTEDPNTDGDNDPATNALDSDADGVPDYLDLDSDNDGLPDNIEGQPTAVYTPPSGIDANSDGLDDVYDFVLNTGIAPVNTDGADVPDYLDSDSDNDTVPDAIEVHDADFDGVADISSSGSDTDNDGLDDAFEGSDTNDGFDVNEAYTDPSNQLPNSDGEDEVNYRDIDDDNDGINSQDEDTNGNTDPSDDDTNGNGTPNYLDSDTCSLNEVAPNLTKTNINGCPEDTHDLADITSTNLPSGAVLSWHTATPATSENRIESTVIPYRTENYYAIFYDSENDCYSGGGTATTILTVATVGACCQAGEEAPNLSQTQLVNACPETTADLTTITADNLPSRGSISWHTATPASIDNFVEDPRTVGSGTYYAAFYDPFPSCFSGFGTGTTAVTVTIDSCVVCNAGETAPQLSQNQFNLDCGETSVDLTTVSVNNLPNATILSWHTATPATNDNKIDNPKTVTEGDYYAVVYDTVNDCYGNDGMATSLVEVKNTGRVVIGDYVWEDRNGNGQQDVGENGLNGVRVRLYECSDEGNGNGVEIGSTVTTDNATGAPGYYRFEVCSSTKLYYLVFDNIPEGYEFTDTNLGNDATDSDTNILGITDCFNPIESNLTLDAGLRLSCELQAQIKCQGEFICPGDTVTLTASGGNTFLWNTGENTASIQVSPTVTTTYSVLVSHTDNPICEEMVTMEIEVKPAEINAGPDVSISLGETINLTAGPVNTGDSILWSTGETTSTISVQPSQTTAYTVTKTTENGCTAQDQVVVNVDGDCGLQSGMAVLPRDQETGYQPATAMEACLGEDFHIWMFAQLQHLGDPNGEDYSNWTFRFRLPNGTTVVQNDPENVQNNLYCKEKMTEEDFGTYQIGWESPEGCTGNTSVTLTLSGECTTENNGTAVGSLYPNPASSGGVVTMELLLGSQTHANGVPLVNSSSKTRETLWLSLYSVEGKLITPAQKYLVYQGHITIDYQLAPVAPGKYVIRVIGNGWADSKRLIVK
;
A
#
# COMPACT_ATOMS: atom_id res chain seq x y z
N MET A 1 44.39 9.18 -34.24
CA MET A 1 44.75 9.72 -35.58
C MET A 1 43.65 10.68 -36.05
N LYS A 2 43.96 11.55 -37.00
CA LYS A 2 43.24 12.79 -37.37
C LYS A 2 41.94 12.59 -38.17
N MET A 3 40.94 13.43 -37.85
CA MET A 3 40.08 14.28 -38.71
C MET A 3 39.64 13.87 -40.14
N LYS A 4 38.32 14.07 -40.34
CA LYS A 4 37.61 14.85 -41.42
C LYS A 4 36.99 14.13 -42.64
N LYS A 5 35.64 14.14 -42.62
CA LYS A 5 34.66 14.79 -43.54
C LYS A 5 34.72 14.57 -45.06
N LEU A 6 33.59 14.06 -45.60
CA LEU A 6 32.68 14.60 -46.64
C LEU A 6 31.69 13.47 -47.02
N MET A 7 30.41 13.60 -47.37
CA MET A 7 29.37 14.64 -47.34
C MET A 7 28.07 13.98 -47.87
N LEU A 8 26.92 14.40 -47.31
CA LEU A 8 25.64 14.68 -47.99
C LEU A 8 24.64 13.56 -48.32
N GLY A 9 23.49 13.61 -47.63
CA GLY A 9 22.24 12.93 -48.00
C GLY A 9 21.18 12.93 -46.89
N LEU A 10 20.67 14.12 -46.54
CA LEU A 10 19.46 14.50 -45.76
C LEU A 10 18.89 13.53 -44.69
N PHE A 11 18.89 13.82 -43.39
CA PHE A 11 18.22 14.92 -42.61
C PHE A 11 16.73 14.65 -42.33
N LEU A 12 16.16 14.85 -41.12
CA LEU A 12 16.47 15.58 -39.87
C LEU A 12 15.58 14.97 -38.75
N ALA A 13 15.82 15.04 -37.45
CA ALA A 13 16.98 15.29 -36.58
C ALA A 13 16.49 15.23 -35.11
N PRO A 14 17.24 14.60 -34.19
CA PRO A 14 17.17 14.75 -32.73
C PRO A 14 18.30 15.67 -32.20
N VAL A 15 18.21 16.19 -30.97
CA VAL A 15 19.27 16.93 -30.23
C VAL A 15 19.03 16.70 -28.72
N LEU A 16 19.86 15.92 -27.99
CA LEU A 16 21.06 16.29 -27.17
C LEU A 16 20.77 17.22 -25.98
N LEU A 17 21.41 17.22 -24.80
CA LEU A 17 22.33 16.36 -24.02
C LEU A 17 22.69 17.19 -22.74
N TRP A 18 22.73 16.57 -21.55
CA TRP A 18 23.56 16.88 -20.35
C TRP A 18 23.63 18.29 -19.70
N ALA A 19 23.30 18.38 -18.39
CA ALA A 19 24.25 18.48 -17.23
C ALA A 19 23.74 19.31 -16.02
N GLN A 20 23.64 18.64 -14.86
CA GLN A 20 23.93 19.04 -13.47
C GLN A 20 23.24 20.24 -12.76
N ALA A 21 22.46 19.86 -11.72
CA ALA A 21 22.57 20.21 -10.28
C ALA A 21 21.56 21.20 -9.65
N TYR A 22 21.06 20.76 -8.46
CA TYR A 22 20.55 21.47 -7.27
C TYR A 22 19.02 21.60 -7.00
N GLU A 23 18.61 20.91 -5.90
CA GLU A 23 17.52 21.10 -4.91
C GLU A 23 16.01 21.08 -5.31
N PRO A 24 15.13 20.50 -4.45
CA PRO A 24 13.76 20.16 -4.79
C PRO A 24 12.80 21.35 -4.61
N ALA A 25 11.90 21.53 -5.57
CA ALA A 25 10.78 22.44 -5.49
C ALA A 25 9.54 21.66 -5.05
N LEU A 26 8.84 22.20 -4.05
CA LEU A 26 7.46 21.89 -3.69
C LEU A 26 6.59 21.95 -4.97
N SER A 27 5.95 20.85 -5.33
CA SER A 27 4.92 20.80 -6.38
C SER A 27 3.55 20.88 -5.74
N ASP A 28 2.98 22.08 -5.83
CA ASP A 28 1.56 22.41 -5.71
C ASP A 28 0.78 21.71 -6.86
N PRO A 29 -0.33 20.99 -6.61
CA PRO A 29 -1.08 20.28 -7.65
C PRO A 29 -1.76 21.26 -8.62
N THR A 30 -1.42 21.12 -9.90
CA THR A 30 -2.09 21.82 -11.01
C THR A 30 -3.38 21.11 -11.39
N ILE A 31 -4.54 21.66 -11.04
CA ILE A 31 -5.85 21.24 -11.58
C ILE A 31 -6.07 21.86 -12.97
N GLU A 32 -6.20 21.01 -14.00
CA GLU A 32 -6.67 21.37 -15.35
C GLU A 32 -8.13 21.85 -15.32
N ALA A 33 -8.46 22.88 -16.10
CA ALA A 33 -9.82 23.36 -16.26
C ALA A 33 -10.42 22.81 -17.55
N MET A 34 -11.54 22.08 -17.47
CA MET A 34 -12.38 21.82 -18.65
C MET A 34 -12.96 23.15 -19.15
N SER A 35 -12.59 23.51 -20.37
CA SER A 35 -13.12 24.67 -21.09
C SER A 35 -14.53 24.37 -21.61
N ASP A 36 -15.53 25.14 -21.18
CA ASP A 36 -16.74 25.39 -21.99
C ASP A 36 -16.30 26.19 -23.24
N PRO A 37 -16.49 25.69 -24.48
CA PRO A 37 -16.02 26.38 -25.68
C PRO A 37 -16.72 27.71 -25.99
N ASN A 38 -17.70 28.17 -25.18
CA ASN A 38 -18.48 29.37 -25.51
C ASN A 38 -18.79 30.37 -24.36
N SER A 39 -18.11 30.35 -23.20
CA SER A 39 -18.31 31.42 -22.22
C SER A 39 -17.03 31.95 -21.54
N ASP A 40 -16.73 33.24 -21.74
CA ASP A 40 -15.67 34.01 -21.05
C ASP A 40 -16.06 34.34 -19.57
N MET A 41 -16.68 33.40 -18.82
CA MET A 41 -17.20 33.68 -17.46
C MET A 41 -16.84 32.56 -16.47
N VAL A 42 -16.17 32.92 -15.37
CA VAL A 42 -15.99 32.07 -14.19
C VAL A 42 -16.96 32.55 -13.11
N SER A 43 -17.82 31.66 -12.60
CA SER A 43 -18.82 31.96 -11.57
C SER A 43 -18.53 31.15 -10.31
N TYR A 44 -18.55 31.78 -9.13
CA TYR A 44 -18.44 31.09 -7.83
C TYR A 44 -19.78 31.23 -7.10
N GLY A 45 -20.33 30.12 -6.59
CA GLY A 45 -21.63 30.08 -5.90
C GLY A 45 -21.49 29.50 -4.49
N PHE A 46 -22.30 29.99 -3.54
CA PHE A 46 -22.46 29.41 -2.21
C PHE A 46 -23.89 28.86 -2.10
N MET A 47 -24.07 27.59 -1.74
CA MET A 47 -25.39 26.98 -1.50
C MET A 47 -25.63 26.74 0.00
N PHE A 48 -26.84 27.01 0.47
CA PHE A 48 -27.31 26.61 1.80
C PHE A 48 -28.61 25.81 1.62
N SER A 49 -28.61 24.52 1.93
CA SER A 49 -29.82 23.68 1.91
C SER A 49 -30.08 23.05 3.28
N ASN A 50 -31.34 23.07 3.73
CA ASN A 50 -31.81 22.37 4.92
C ASN A 50 -32.51 21.08 4.46
N LYS A 51 -31.88 19.90 4.65
CA LYS A 51 -32.55 18.60 4.48
C LYS A 51 -32.92 18.07 5.87
N GLY A 52 -34.16 18.32 6.27
CA GLY A 52 -34.77 17.78 7.48
C GLY A 52 -36.26 18.12 7.51
N SER A 53 -37.11 17.12 7.67
CA SER A 53 -38.58 17.24 7.53
C SER A 53 -39.31 17.88 8.73
N GLU A 54 -38.63 18.63 9.60
CA GLU A 54 -39.29 19.37 10.68
C GLU A 54 -39.07 20.89 10.57
N ALA A 55 -40.19 21.63 10.54
CA ALA A 55 -40.20 23.07 10.38
C ALA A 55 -39.61 23.79 11.62
N LEU A 56 -38.34 24.22 11.54
CA LEU A 56 -37.75 25.18 12.47
C LEU A 56 -38.30 26.60 12.20
N SER A 57 -38.98 27.18 13.19
CA SER A 57 -39.52 28.55 13.13
C SER A 57 -38.43 29.58 13.41
N VAL A 58 -38.05 30.38 12.41
CA VAL A 58 -37.13 31.53 12.58
C VAL A 58 -37.94 32.81 12.75
N GLU A 59 -37.65 33.61 13.79
CA GLU A 59 -38.32 34.89 14.05
C GLU A 59 -37.91 35.96 13.03
N ALA A 60 -38.87 36.78 12.59
CA ALA A 60 -38.66 37.82 11.60
C ALA A 60 -37.83 38.98 12.19
N ASN A 61 -36.50 38.96 12.03
CA ASN A 61 -35.59 40.14 12.00
C ASN A 61 -34.08 39.82 11.77
N ASP A 62 -33.67 38.58 11.50
CA ASP A 62 -32.25 38.28 11.29
C ASP A 62 -31.72 38.72 9.90
N SER A 63 -30.51 39.32 9.90
CA SER A 63 -29.81 39.77 8.68
C SER A 63 -28.48 39.04 8.52
N LEU A 64 -28.22 38.45 7.36
CA LEU A 64 -26.93 37.81 7.05
C LEU A 64 -25.87 38.90 6.78
N LYS A 65 -24.74 38.82 7.49
CA LYS A 65 -23.56 39.68 7.28
C LYS A 65 -22.40 38.85 6.77
N VAL A 66 -21.93 39.16 5.55
CA VAL A 66 -20.77 38.51 4.92
C VAL A 66 -19.65 39.55 4.78
N THR A 67 -18.45 39.20 5.25
CA THR A 67 -17.25 40.07 5.17
C THR A 67 -16.20 39.43 4.27
N ILE A 68 -15.68 40.19 3.31
CA ILE A 68 -14.69 39.74 2.33
C ILE A 68 -13.46 40.64 2.41
N THR A 69 -12.26 40.06 2.44
CA THR A 69 -10.99 40.82 2.52
C THR A 69 -10.11 40.52 1.30
N LEU A 70 -9.57 41.57 0.66
CA LEU A 70 -8.71 41.48 -0.53
C LEU A 70 -7.41 42.29 -0.35
N SER A 71 -6.32 41.90 -1.01
CA SER A 71 -5.10 42.72 -1.09
C SER A 71 -5.18 43.79 -2.21
N ARG A 72 -4.35 44.85 -2.12
CA ARG A 72 -4.30 45.92 -3.15
C ARG A 72 -3.97 45.43 -4.58
N SER A 73 -3.15 44.39 -4.73
CA SER A 73 -2.79 43.79 -6.02
C SER A 73 -3.97 43.03 -6.64
N GLN A 74 -4.75 42.30 -5.83
CA GLN A 74 -5.94 41.58 -6.26
C GLN A 74 -7.05 42.53 -6.73
N LEU A 75 -7.25 43.66 -6.04
CA LEU A 75 -8.23 44.68 -6.43
C LEU A 75 -7.87 45.38 -7.76
N ALA A 76 -6.57 45.58 -8.03
CA ALA A 76 -6.10 46.25 -9.25
C ALA A 76 -6.33 45.42 -10.54
N ASN A 77 -6.42 44.09 -10.39
CA ASN A 77 -6.64 43.13 -11.47
C ASN A 77 -8.13 42.89 -11.83
N MET A 78 -9.06 43.54 -11.13
CA MET A 78 -10.51 43.46 -11.44
C MET A 78 -10.95 44.55 -12.43
N VAL A 79 -11.90 44.22 -13.33
CA VAL A 79 -12.51 45.19 -14.28
C VAL A 79 -13.72 45.92 -13.67
N GLN A 80 -14.47 45.28 -12.75
CA GLN A 80 -15.62 45.84 -12.01
C GLN A 80 -15.68 45.27 -10.58
N PRO A 81 -16.28 45.99 -9.60
CA PRO A 81 -16.45 45.47 -8.23
C PRO A 81 -17.42 44.29 -8.19
N ALA A 82 -17.19 43.34 -7.28
CA ALA A 82 -18.00 42.13 -7.09
C ALA A 82 -19.48 42.48 -6.81
N GLN A 83 -20.40 41.71 -7.39
CA GLN A 83 -21.86 41.84 -7.20
C GLN A 83 -22.42 40.57 -6.58
N ALA A 84 -23.35 40.69 -5.64
CA ALA A 84 -24.13 39.57 -5.11
C ALA A 84 -25.52 39.57 -5.77
N ILE A 85 -25.95 38.44 -6.30
CA ILE A 85 -27.30 38.27 -6.85
C ILE A 85 -28.10 37.44 -5.85
N THR A 86 -29.18 38.02 -5.30
CA THR A 86 -30.19 37.25 -4.57
C THR A 86 -31.41 37.03 -5.47
N GLY A 87 -32.21 36.01 -5.19
CA GLY A 87 -33.39 35.63 -6.00
C GLY A 87 -34.43 36.74 -6.28
N GLU A 88 -34.33 37.91 -5.64
CA GLU A 88 -35.20 39.08 -5.91
C GLU A 88 -34.46 40.35 -6.40
N GLY A 89 -33.15 40.33 -6.64
CA GLY A 89 -32.44 41.47 -7.25
C GLY A 89 -30.94 41.58 -6.94
N LYS A 90 -30.22 42.34 -7.76
CA LYS A 90 -28.77 42.57 -7.63
C LYS A 90 -28.45 43.50 -6.46
N SER A 91 -27.52 43.10 -5.59
CA SER A 91 -27.05 43.86 -4.43
C SER A 91 -25.54 44.15 -4.56
N MET A 92 -25.11 45.39 -4.28
CA MET A 92 -23.70 45.79 -4.35
C MET A 92 -23.05 45.78 -2.96
N PHE A 93 -21.82 45.26 -2.86
CA PHE A 93 -20.99 45.35 -1.65
C PHE A 93 -20.61 46.81 -1.37
N ASP A 94 -20.69 47.23 -0.11
CA ASP A 94 -20.17 48.53 0.34
C ASP A 94 -18.73 48.33 0.84
N TRP A 95 -17.78 49.03 0.22
CA TRP A 95 -16.35 48.84 0.43
C TRP A 95 -15.82 49.93 1.36
N SER A 96 -15.11 49.54 2.42
CA SER A 96 -14.51 50.49 3.36
C SER A 96 -13.01 50.22 3.53
N TYR A 97 -12.22 51.30 3.62
CA TYR A 97 -10.76 51.25 3.62
C TYR A 97 -10.21 51.39 5.04
N TYR A 98 -9.31 50.49 5.46
CA TYR A 98 -8.59 50.58 6.73
C TYR A 98 -7.09 50.31 6.50
N GLU A 99 -6.22 51.12 7.11
CA GLU A 99 -4.76 50.88 7.11
C GLU A 99 -4.38 50.08 8.38
N ASN A 100 -3.73 48.93 8.20
CA ASN A 100 -3.19 48.10 9.29
C ASN A 100 -1.76 48.57 9.66
N PRO A 101 -1.38 48.68 10.94
CA PRO A 101 -0.04 49.09 11.38
C PRO A 101 1.16 48.23 10.91
N THR A 102 0.97 47.06 10.30
CA THR A 102 2.05 46.20 9.80
C THR A 102 2.53 46.52 8.38
N GLY A 103 1.87 47.42 7.64
CA GLY A 103 2.30 47.87 6.32
C GLY A 103 1.81 47.03 5.12
N ASP A 104 0.99 46.01 5.35
CA ASP A 104 0.27 45.30 4.29
C ASP A 104 -1.14 45.91 4.09
N ASP A 105 -1.35 46.54 2.93
CA ASP A 105 -2.63 47.19 2.56
C ASP A 105 -3.70 46.13 2.18
N MET A 106 -4.70 45.92 3.06
CA MET A 106 -5.90 45.08 2.81
C MET A 106 -7.18 45.95 2.68
N VAL A 107 -8.13 45.53 1.83
CA VAL A 107 -9.41 46.20 1.57
C VAL A 107 -10.57 45.26 1.91
N THR A 108 -11.53 45.72 2.71
CA THR A 108 -12.64 44.89 3.23
C THR A 108 -14.00 45.38 2.72
N GLY A 109 -14.84 44.46 2.22
CA GLY A 109 -16.20 44.72 1.76
C GLY A 109 -17.24 43.98 2.60
N VAL A 110 -18.37 44.63 2.91
CA VAL A 110 -19.44 44.05 3.74
C VAL A 110 -20.78 44.07 2.99
N LEU A 111 -21.47 42.93 2.95
CA LEU A 111 -22.83 42.80 2.44
C LEU A 111 -23.81 42.55 3.59
N VAL A 112 -24.94 43.26 3.58
CA VAL A 112 -26.04 43.08 4.54
C VAL A 112 -27.34 42.84 3.77
N ALA A 113 -27.95 41.66 3.92
CA ALA A 113 -29.22 41.31 3.27
C ALA A 113 -30.27 40.84 4.29
N PRO A 114 -31.55 41.29 4.19
CA PRO A 114 -32.64 40.80 5.03
C PRO A 114 -33.19 39.44 4.51
N ILE A 115 -33.51 38.50 5.40
CA ILE A 115 -34.06 37.17 5.07
C ILE A 115 -35.59 37.15 5.30
N PRO A 116 -36.43 36.97 4.27
CA PRO A 116 -37.86 36.64 4.46
C PRO A 116 -38.07 35.18 4.93
N ALA A 117 -39.15 34.90 5.66
CA ALA A 117 -39.40 33.54 6.17
C ALA A 117 -39.81 32.55 5.06
N GLY A 118 -39.05 31.45 4.91
CA GLY A 118 -39.51 30.21 4.26
C GLY A 118 -39.07 29.93 2.81
N GLY A 119 -37.81 30.16 2.44
CA GLY A 119 -37.27 29.71 1.14
C GLY A 119 -35.76 29.46 1.13
N ALA A 120 -35.28 28.65 0.18
CA ALA A 120 -33.86 28.48 -0.13
C ALA A 120 -33.33 29.71 -0.91
N TYR A 121 -32.07 30.10 -0.69
CA TYR A 121 -31.46 31.28 -1.32
C TYR A 121 -30.12 30.92 -1.98
N ASP A 122 -29.99 31.31 -3.25
CA ASP A 122 -28.70 31.34 -3.94
C ASP A 122 -28.03 32.71 -3.74
N LEU A 123 -26.79 32.72 -3.25
CA LEU A 123 -25.93 33.90 -3.28
C LEU A 123 -24.84 33.70 -4.35
N LYS A 124 -24.99 34.34 -5.50
CA LYS A 124 -24.00 34.24 -6.60
C LYS A 124 -23.10 35.46 -6.64
N MET A 125 -21.78 35.22 -6.70
CA MET A 125 -20.77 36.26 -6.87
C MET A 125 -20.14 36.20 -8.27
N GLU A 126 -20.24 37.29 -9.01
CA GLU A 126 -19.64 37.42 -10.35
C GLU A 126 -18.36 38.26 -10.31
N VAL A 127 -17.25 37.75 -10.85
CA VAL A 127 -15.96 38.46 -10.96
C VAL A 127 -15.44 38.43 -12.39
N LYS A 128 -14.95 39.57 -12.89
CA LYS A 128 -14.28 39.69 -14.21
C LYS A 128 -12.81 40.08 -14.06
N PRO A 129 -11.85 39.13 -14.22
CA PRO A 129 -10.43 39.43 -14.16
C PRO A 129 -9.92 40.13 -15.45
N LYS A 130 -8.84 40.92 -15.35
CA LYS A 130 -8.19 41.62 -16.48
C LYS A 130 -7.25 40.74 -17.31
N SER A 131 -6.84 39.58 -16.80
CA SER A 131 -5.93 38.62 -17.42
C SER A 131 -6.24 37.20 -16.94
N THR A 132 -5.65 36.19 -17.58
CA THR A 132 -5.82 34.75 -17.32
C THR A 132 -5.18 34.23 -16.02
N GLU A 133 -4.78 35.10 -15.09
CA GLU A 133 -4.23 34.69 -13.78
C GLU A 133 -5.37 34.36 -12.78
N ARG A 134 -5.25 33.22 -12.09
CA ARG A 134 -6.17 32.77 -11.02
C ARG A 134 -6.04 33.68 -9.78
N ILE A 135 -7.17 34.02 -9.13
CA ILE A 135 -7.23 34.85 -7.92
C ILE A 135 -7.94 34.05 -6.81
N GLY A 136 -7.24 33.75 -5.70
CA GLY A 136 -7.85 33.13 -4.51
C GLY A 136 -8.55 34.13 -3.58
N PHE A 137 -9.58 33.68 -2.85
CA PHE A 137 -10.40 34.49 -1.94
C PHE A 137 -10.53 33.84 -0.56
N ALA A 138 -10.67 34.64 0.51
CA ALA A 138 -11.04 34.18 1.85
C ALA A 138 -12.34 34.87 2.30
N ALA A 139 -13.33 34.10 2.75
CA ALA A 139 -14.61 34.59 3.27
C ALA A 139 -14.80 34.13 4.72
N ASN A 140 -15.38 34.99 5.56
CA ASN A 140 -15.57 34.70 6.99
C ASN A 140 -17.02 35.02 7.40
N ILE A 141 -17.72 34.05 8.02
CA ILE A 141 -19.13 34.16 8.43
C ILE A 141 -19.18 34.30 9.97
N GLN A 142 -20.05 35.19 10.49
CA GLN A 142 -20.10 35.46 11.93
C GLN A 142 -20.68 34.27 12.73
N PRO A 143 -20.07 33.88 13.89
CA PRO A 143 -20.47 32.71 14.69
C PRO A 143 -21.91 32.70 15.21
N SER A 144 -22.58 33.85 15.29
CA SER A 144 -23.94 33.96 15.82
C SER A 144 -25.00 33.24 14.98
N PHE A 145 -24.67 32.82 13.75
CA PHE A 145 -25.54 32.03 12.89
C PHE A 145 -25.44 30.51 13.17
N MET A 146 -24.26 30.02 13.58
CA MET A 146 -24.02 28.58 13.84
C MET A 146 -24.65 28.09 15.17
N ALA A 147 -24.96 29.00 16.09
CA ALA A 147 -25.51 28.63 17.40
C ALA A 147 -26.96 28.10 17.37
N ASN A 148 -27.70 28.31 16.28
CA ASN A 148 -29.09 27.85 16.12
C ASN A 148 -29.24 26.52 15.34
N MET A 149 -28.14 25.87 14.97
CA MET A 149 -28.09 24.54 14.31
C MET A 149 -27.63 23.41 15.26
N LYS A 150 -27.74 23.58 16.59
CA LYS A 150 -27.39 22.53 17.55
C LYS A 150 -28.50 21.50 17.72
N GLY A 151 -28.52 20.52 16.83
CA GLY A 151 -29.24 19.25 16.99
C GLY A 151 -28.69 18.24 15.99
N ASN A 152 -27.86 17.32 16.47
CA ASN A 152 -27.14 16.26 15.74
C ASN A 152 -26.08 16.70 14.71
N MET A 153 -24.87 16.97 15.19
CA MET A 153 -23.62 16.60 14.52
C MET A 153 -22.60 16.27 15.61
N LEU A 154 -21.90 15.14 15.48
CA LEU A 154 -20.77 14.73 16.32
C LEU A 154 -19.64 15.76 16.20
N GLU A 155 -18.88 15.94 17.28
CA GLU A 155 -17.83 16.95 17.39
C GLU A 155 -16.58 16.51 16.59
N ASN A 156 -16.34 17.02 15.37
CA ASN A 156 -15.03 17.63 15.01
C ASN A 156 -14.80 18.18 13.59
N ASP A 157 -15.69 18.08 12.60
CA ASP A 157 -15.38 18.66 11.28
C ASP A 157 -15.92 20.08 11.07
N ALA A 158 -15.04 21.05 11.27
CA ALA A 158 -15.20 22.41 10.78
C ALA A 158 -14.02 22.79 9.87
N VAL A 159 -13.81 22.00 8.81
CA VAL A 159 -13.05 22.43 7.63
C VAL A 159 -14.05 22.82 6.54
N ALA A 160 -13.88 24.01 5.96
CA ALA A 160 -14.78 24.54 4.95
C ALA A 160 -14.52 23.88 3.59
N THR A 161 -15.26 22.82 3.27
CA THR A 161 -15.29 22.20 1.95
C THR A 161 -16.01 23.14 0.96
N PHE A 162 -15.26 23.63 -0.05
CA PHE A 162 -15.85 24.32 -1.20
C PHE A 162 -16.34 23.26 -2.19
N GLY A 163 -17.56 22.77 -1.99
CA GLY A 163 -18.14 21.73 -2.83
C GLY A 163 -18.23 22.12 -4.32
N LYS A 164 -17.58 21.32 -5.16
CA LYS A 164 -18.22 20.69 -6.32
C LYS A 164 -19.51 20.00 -5.78
N ALA A 165 -20.59 19.92 -6.56
CA ALA A 165 -21.77 19.18 -6.11
C ALA A 165 -21.32 17.78 -5.66
N ASN A 166 -21.77 17.29 -4.48
CA ASN A 166 -21.49 15.94 -3.95
C ASN A 166 -21.23 14.98 -5.12
N ALA A 167 -19.96 14.68 -5.37
CA ALA A 167 -19.65 13.35 -5.82
C ALA A 167 -19.96 12.44 -4.63
N THR A 168 -20.53 11.28 -4.92
CA THR A 168 -20.59 10.20 -3.95
C THR A 168 -19.14 9.83 -3.59
N ASP A 169 -18.96 9.35 -2.37
CA ASP A 169 -17.70 8.98 -1.71
C ASP A 169 -18.21 7.90 -0.74
N THR A 170 -18.15 6.63 -1.17
CA THR A 170 -18.93 5.51 -0.63
C THR A 170 -18.31 5.02 0.67
N ASP A 171 -17.05 4.63 0.60
CA ASP A 171 -16.14 4.21 1.66
C ASP A 171 -15.70 5.35 2.62
N GLY A 172 -15.70 6.60 2.16
CA GLY A 172 -15.42 7.77 2.99
C GLY A 172 -13.93 8.06 3.21
N ASP A 173 -13.04 7.53 2.38
CA ASP A 173 -11.59 7.72 2.48
C ASP A 173 -11.14 9.16 2.07
N GLY A 174 -12.04 9.89 1.41
CA GLY A 174 -11.86 11.27 0.94
C GLY A 174 -11.53 11.41 -0.55
N VAL A 175 -11.49 10.30 -1.29
CA VAL A 175 -11.45 10.20 -2.74
C VAL A 175 -12.88 9.96 -3.24
N PRO A 176 -13.43 10.82 -4.13
CA PRO A 176 -14.80 10.62 -4.58
C PRO A 176 -14.89 9.54 -5.66
N ASN A 177 -15.98 8.76 -5.69
CA ASN A 177 -16.18 7.63 -6.61
C ASN A 177 -15.97 7.91 -8.11
N GLU A 178 -16.10 9.18 -8.54
CA GLU A 178 -15.80 9.54 -9.94
C GLU A 178 -14.30 9.47 -10.30
N THR A 179 -13.44 9.33 -9.30
CA THR A 179 -11.99 9.38 -9.36
C THR A 179 -11.30 8.33 -8.50
N ASP A 180 -12.05 7.68 -7.62
CA ASP A 180 -11.65 6.46 -6.96
C ASP A 180 -11.42 5.35 -7.98
N ILE A 181 -10.62 4.36 -7.59
CA ILE A 181 -10.36 3.15 -8.38
C ILE A 181 -10.80 1.88 -7.64
N ASP A 182 -11.24 2.02 -6.39
CA ASP A 182 -11.63 1.00 -5.41
C ASP A 182 -12.67 1.64 -4.45
N ASP A 183 -13.92 1.74 -4.92
CA ASP A 183 -14.99 2.58 -4.35
C ASP A 183 -15.48 2.16 -2.94
N ASP A 184 -15.27 0.90 -2.55
CA ASP A 184 -15.59 0.33 -1.23
C ASP A 184 -14.34 -0.02 -0.40
N ASN A 185 -13.15 0.10 -1.00
CA ASN A 185 -11.84 -0.01 -0.35
C ASN A 185 -11.51 -1.43 0.14
N ASP A 186 -12.10 -2.44 -0.49
CA ASP A 186 -11.88 -3.85 -0.18
C ASP A 186 -10.53 -4.37 -0.76
N GLY A 187 -9.89 -3.57 -1.62
CA GLY A 187 -8.61 -3.85 -2.27
C GLY A 187 -8.73 -4.50 -3.64
N ILE A 188 -9.93 -4.93 -4.05
CA ILE A 188 -10.30 -5.32 -5.40
C ILE A 188 -10.68 -4.04 -6.15
N LEU A 189 -10.24 -3.91 -7.40
CA LEU A 189 -10.51 -2.66 -8.15
C LEU A 189 -11.91 -2.69 -8.77
N ASP A 190 -12.57 -1.53 -8.89
CA ASP A 190 -13.88 -1.42 -9.57
C ASP A 190 -13.87 -2.04 -10.98
N THR A 191 -12.71 -2.00 -11.64
CA THR A 191 -12.53 -2.54 -13.01
C THR A 191 -12.37 -4.06 -13.07
N THR A 192 -12.08 -4.68 -11.93
CA THR A 192 -12.05 -6.12 -11.72
C THR A 192 -13.47 -6.62 -11.41
N GLU A 193 -14.20 -5.90 -10.55
CA GLU A 193 -15.56 -6.25 -10.11
C GLU A 193 -16.61 -5.93 -11.18
N ASP A 194 -16.43 -4.84 -11.93
CA ASP A 194 -17.06 -4.65 -13.23
C ASP A 194 -16.04 -4.84 -14.37
N PRO A 195 -15.90 -6.07 -14.91
CA PRO A 195 -15.03 -6.34 -16.05
C PRO A 195 -15.52 -5.70 -17.38
N ASN A 196 -16.51 -4.81 -17.31
CA ASN A 196 -17.00 -3.95 -18.39
C ASN A 196 -17.55 -4.80 -19.55
N THR A 197 -18.47 -5.69 -19.21
CA THR A 197 -19.10 -6.63 -20.17
C THR A 197 -19.90 -5.88 -21.26
N ASP A 198 -20.33 -4.64 -21.00
CA ASP A 198 -21.11 -3.83 -21.92
C ASP A 198 -20.26 -2.89 -22.81
N GLY A 199 -18.99 -2.65 -22.44
CA GLY A 199 -17.96 -2.01 -23.24
C GLY A 199 -17.96 -0.49 -23.20
N ASP A 200 -18.45 0.13 -22.14
CA ASP A 200 -18.39 1.59 -21.95
C ASP A 200 -17.31 2.09 -20.97
N ASN A 201 -16.61 1.18 -20.27
CA ASN A 201 -15.52 1.45 -19.34
C ASN A 201 -15.96 2.35 -18.16
N ASP A 202 -17.18 2.17 -17.68
CA ASP A 202 -17.76 2.93 -16.57
C ASP A 202 -18.49 1.95 -15.62
N PRO A 203 -17.89 1.61 -14.45
CA PRO A 203 -18.47 0.65 -13.50
C PRO A 203 -19.88 1.05 -13.03
N ALA A 204 -20.19 2.34 -13.05
CA ALA A 204 -21.50 2.84 -12.63
C ALA A 204 -22.63 2.58 -13.64
N THR A 205 -22.33 2.02 -14.83
CA THR A 205 -23.32 1.75 -15.88
C THR A 205 -23.50 0.28 -16.15
N ASN A 206 -24.66 -0.26 -15.75
CA ASN A 206 -24.94 -1.70 -15.86
C ASN A 206 -23.90 -2.54 -15.09
N ALA A 207 -23.58 -2.06 -13.90
CA ALA A 207 -22.73 -2.73 -12.94
C ALA A 207 -23.12 -4.21 -12.75
N LEU A 208 -22.10 -5.01 -12.45
CA LEU A 208 -22.29 -6.36 -11.91
C LEU A 208 -22.92 -6.24 -10.50
N ASP A 209 -23.70 -7.25 -10.17
CA ASP A 209 -24.56 -7.35 -8.97
C ASP A 209 -24.81 -8.86 -8.86
N SER A 210 -23.85 -9.53 -8.23
CA SER A 210 -23.65 -10.99 -8.30
C SER A 210 -24.69 -11.75 -7.48
N ASP A 211 -25.04 -11.26 -6.29
CA ASP A 211 -26.09 -11.82 -5.43
C ASP A 211 -27.52 -11.31 -5.78
N ALA A 212 -27.64 -10.24 -6.57
CA ALA A 212 -28.87 -9.58 -6.99
C ALA A 212 -29.68 -8.92 -5.87
N ASP A 213 -29.04 -8.44 -4.80
CA ASP A 213 -29.68 -7.71 -3.71
C ASP A 213 -29.94 -6.22 -4.04
N GLY A 214 -29.21 -5.70 -5.03
CA GLY A 214 -29.31 -4.36 -5.56
C GLY A 214 -28.24 -3.37 -5.11
N VAL A 215 -27.23 -3.82 -4.37
CA VAL A 215 -25.91 -3.22 -4.22
C VAL A 215 -25.01 -3.80 -5.32
N PRO A 216 -24.33 -2.98 -6.13
CA PRO A 216 -23.38 -3.49 -7.11
C PRO A 216 -22.07 -3.95 -6.48
N ASP A 217 -21.42 -4.98 -7.04
CA ASP A 217 -20.19 -5.60 -6.51
C ASP A 217 -19.11 -4.56 -6.09
N TYR A 218 -18.77 -3.58 -6.93
CA TYR A 218 -17.80 -2.48 -6.61
C TYR A 218 -18.23 -1.50 -5.48
N LEU A 219 -19.32 -1.79 -4.78
CA LEU A 219 -19.88 -1.02 -3.67
C LEU A 219 -20.35 -1.96 -2.53
N ASP A 220 -20.02 -3.24 -2.60
CA ASP A 220 -20.56 -4.32 -1.79
C ASP A 220 -19.40 -5.05 -1.11
N LEU A 221 -19.41 -5.11 0.22
CA LEU A 221 -18.36 -5.80 0.97
C LEU A 221 -18.50 -7.32 1.02
N ASP A 222 -19.63 -7.89 0.54
CA ASP A 222 -19.95 -9.33 0.52
C ASP A 222 -20.77 -9.63 -0.75
N SER A 223 -20.08 -9.62 -1.91
CA SER A 223 -20.69 -9.58 -3.25
C SER A 223 -21.54 -10.81 -3.61
N ASP A 224 -21.41 -11.92 -2.88
CA ASP A 224 -22.19 -13.14 -3.08
C ASP A 224 -23.13 -13.50 -1.90
N ASN A 225 -23.04 -12.74 -0.80
CA ASN A 225 -23.92 -12.74 0.38
C ASN A 225 -23.87 -14.05 1.17
N ASP A 226 -22.68 -14.62 1.27
CA ASP A 226 -22.40 -15.82 2.03
C ASP A 226 -22.07 -15.50 3.52
N GLY A 227 -21.77 -14.23 3.82
CA GLY A 227 -21.43 -13.70 5.14
C GLY A 227 -19.94 -13.63 5.45
N LEU A 228 -19.07 -13.77 4.45
CA LEU A 228 -17.64 -13.49 4.51
C LEU A 228 -17.33 -12.22 3.68
N PRO A 229 -16.40 -11.34 4.12
CA PRO A 229 -16.10 -10.14 3.32
C PRO A 229 -15.16 -10.40 2.12
N ASP A 230 -15.41 -9.70 1.01
CA ASP A 230 -14.68 -9.82 -0.27
C ASP A 230 -13.15 -9.61 -0.11
N ASN A 231 -12.73 -8.72 0.78
CA ASN A 231 -11.31 -8.50 1.11
C ASN A 231 -10.62 -9.79 1.63
N ILE A 232 -11.36 -10.62 2.37
CA ILE A 232 -10.90 -11.91 2.90
C ILE A 232 -10.84 -12.94 1.78
N GLU A 233 -11.88 -13.02 0.96
CA GLU A 233 -12.03 -14.01 -0.10
C GLU A 233 -11.10 -13.78 -1.29
N GLY A 234 -10.91 -12.51 -1.65
CA GLY A 234 -10.01 -12.09 -2.71
C GLY A 234 -8.54 -12.46 -2.46
N GLN A 235 -8.13 -12.84 -1.25
CA GLN A 235 -6.75 -13.11 -0.87
C GLN A 235 -6.49 -14.57 -0.46
N PRO A 236 -5.27 -15.11 -0.64
CA PRO A 236 -4.94 -16.44 -0.11
C PRO A 236 -4.78 -16.41 1.41
N THR A 237 -5.40 -17.37 2.12
CA THR A 237 -5.40 -17.48 3.59
C THR A 237 -4.03 -17.33 4.24
N ALA A 238 -3.01 -18.00 3.67
CA ALA A 238 -1.66 -18.06 4.23
C ALA A 238 -0.88 -16.73 4.16
N VAL A 239 -1.26 -15.82 3.27
CA VAL A 239 -0.58 -14.53 3.04
C VAL A 239 -1.52 -13.34 3.15
N TYR A 240 -2.70 -13.54 3.75
CA TYR A 240 -3.69 -12.49 3.97
C TYR A 240 -3.05 -11.22 4.57
N THR A 241 -3.36 -10.08 3.96
CA THR A 241 -2.91 -8.76 4.42
C THR A 241 -4.12 -7.87 4.68
N PRO A 242 -4.36 -7.42 5.92
CA PRO A 242 -5.44 -6.48 6.22
C PRO A 242 -5.10 -5.06 5.74
N PRO A 243 -6.13 -4.21 5.52
CA PRO A 243 -5.95 -2.83 5.09
C PRO A 243 -5.12 -2.02 6.10
N SER A 244 -4.35 -1.04 5.61
CA SER A 244 -3.45 -0.24 6.44
C SER A 244 -4.04 1.12 6.86
N GLY A 245 -5.07 1.58 6.14
CA GLY A 245 -5.68 2.91 6.22
C GLY A 245 -4.77 4.00 5.65
N ILE A 246 -3.81 3.65 4.79
CA ILE A 246 -2.84 4.59 4.22
C ILE A 246 -2.92 4.52 2.70
N ASP A 247 -3.38 5.60 2.08
CA ASP A 247 -3.22 5.85 0.65
C ASP A 247 -2.32 7.09 0.44
N ALA A 248 -1.09 6.86 0.00
CA ALA A 248 -0.12 7.92 -0.25
C ALA A 248 -0.35 8.66 -1.58
N ASN A 249 -1.03 8.02 -2.54
CA ASN A 249 -1.38 8.58 -3.85
C ASN A 249 -2.59 9.52 -3.77
N SER A 250 -3.49 9.23 -2.84
CA SER A 250 -4.88 9.69 -2.86
C SER A 250 -5.58 9.27 -4.16
N ASP A 251 -5.42 8.02 -4.57
CA ASP A 251 -6.14 7.42 -5.69
C ASP A 251 -7.21 6.40 -5.29
N GLY A 252 -7.42 6.19 -3.98
CA GLY A 252 -8.53 5.43 -3.41
C GLY A 252 -8.17 4.00 -3.00
N LEU A 253 -7.07 3.46 -3.53
CA LEU A 253 -6.55 2.14 -3.19
C LEU A 253 -5.53 2.23 -2.03
N ASP A 254 -5.69 1.39 -1.01
CA ASP A 254 -4.71 1.30 0.09
C ASP A 254 -3.31 0.89 -0.40
N ASP A 255 -2.26 1.56 0.12
CA ASP A 255 -0.86 1.30 -0.18
C ASP A 255 -0.46 -0.19 0.03
N VAL A 256 -1.16 -0.94 0.90
CA VAL A 256 -0.90 -2.37 1.11
C VAL A 256 -1.29 -3.21 -0.11
N TYR A 257 -2.30 -2.78 -0.87
CA TYR A 257 -2.76 -3.41 -2.10
C TYR A 257 -2.11 -2.78 -3.35
N ASP A 258 -1.48 -1.59 -3.22
CA ASP A 258 -0.79 -0.89 -4.30
C ASP A 258 0.71 -1.27 -4.48
N PHE A 259 1.04 -2.58 -4.52
CA PHE A 259 2.44 -3.03 -4.70
C PHE A 259 3.00 -2.67 -6.10
N VAL A 260 2.14 -2.67 -7.11
CA VAL A 260 2.42 -2.20 -8.47
C VAL A 260 1.36 -1.16 -8.81
N LEU A 261 1.71 0.13 -8.77
CA LEU A 261 0.84 1.27 -9.12
C LEU A 261 -0.46 0.90 -9.86
N ASN A 262 -1.57 0.92 -9.11
CA ASN A 262 -2.95 0.69 -9.53
C ASN A 262 -3.25 -0.74 -10.01
N THR A 263 -2.80 -1.76 -9.27
CA THR A 263 -3.14 -3.16 -9.58
C THR A 263 -4.14 -3.82 -8.64
N GLY A 264 -4.26 -3.36 -7.40
CA GLY A 264 -5.10 -4.01 -6.37
C GLY A 264 -4.71 -5.45 -6.07
N ILE A 265 -5.60 -6.13 -5.35
CA ILE A 265 -5.60 -7.56 -5.10
C ILE A 265 -5.85 -8.30 -6.42
N ALA A 266 -5.18 -9.44 -6.60
CA ALA A 266 -5.53 -10.38 -7.64
C ALA A 266 -6.43 -11.44 -7.02
N PRO A 267 -7.76 -11.41 -7.27
CA PRO A 267 -8.70 -12.29 -6.60
C PRO A 267 -8.33 -13.76 -6.75
N VAL A 268 -8.39 -14.49 -5.65
CA VAL A 268 -8.23 -15.95 -5.65
C VAL A 268 -9.44 -16.59 -6.31
N ASN A 269 -9.19 -17.70 -6.99
CA ASN A 269 -10.19 -18.62 -7.48
C ASN A 269 -9.66 -20.02 -7.10
N THR A 270 -10.22 -20.59 -6.04
CA THR A 270 -9.67 -21.76 -5.35
C THR A 270 -9.77 -23.01 -6.20
N ASP A 271 -10.91 -23.20 -6.86
CA ASP A 271 -11.21 -24.41 -7.63
C ASP A 271 -10.67 -24.40 -9.09
N GLY A 272 -10.38 -23.22 -9.64
CA GLY A 272 -9.95 -23.04 -11.02
C GLY A 272 -11.05 -23.13 -12.09
N ALA A 273 -12.34 -23.25 -11.76
CA ALA A 273 -13.39 -23.65 -12.71
C ALA A 273 -14.38 -22.53 -13.09
N ASP A 274 -14.79 -21.67 -12.15
CA ASP A 274 -15.82 -20.63 -12.28
C ASP A 274 -15.35 -19.23 -11.88
N VAL A 275 -16.09 -18.52 -11.03
CA VAL A 275 -15.84 -17.11 -10.72
C VAL A 275 -14.89 -17.02 -9.53
N PRO A 276 -14.16 -15.92 -9.33
CA PRO A 276 -13.29 -15.78 -8.15
C PRO A 276 -14.07 -15.94 -6.84
N ASP A 277 -13.37 -16.35 -5.78
CA ASP A 277 -13.95 -16.77 -4.50
C ASP A 277 -14.95 -15.73 -3.94
N TYR A 278 -14.61 -14.43 -3.97
CA TYR A 278 -15.51 -13.34 -3.51
C TYR A 278 -16.84 -13.20 -4.29
N LEU A 279 -17.02 -13.96 -5.37
CA LEU A 279 -18.26 -14.01 -6.16
C LEU A 279 -18.88 -15.43 -6.18
N ASP A 280 -18.26 -16.38 -5.48
CA ASP A 280 -18.58 -17.80 -5.57
C ASP A 280 -19.01 -18.41 -4.24
N SER A 281 -20.32 -18.67 -4.12
CA SER A 281 -20.96 -19.18 -2.90
C SER A 281 -20.57 -20.62 -2.46
N ASP A 282 -19.61 -21.24 -3.15
CA ASP A 282 -19.06 -22.60 -3.00
C ASP A 282 -17.63 -22.59 -3.59
N SER A 283 -16.71 -21.89 -2.92
CA SER A 283 -15.39 -21.46 -3.44
C SER A 283 -14.49 -22.61 -3.91
N ASP A 284 -14.58 -23.79 -3.30
CA ASP A 284 -13.83 -24.99 -3.69
C ASP A 284 -14.65 -26.02 -4.49
N ASN A 285 -15.93 -25.71 -4.71
CA ASN A 285 -16.89 -26.49 -5.47
C ASN A 285 -17.08 -27.93 -4.93
N ASP A 286 -17.03 -28.09 -3.61
CA ASP A 286 -17.20 -29.37 -2.91
C ASP A 286 -18.66 -29.69 -2.56
N THR A 287 -19.60 -28.82 -2.93
CA THR A 287 -21.06 -28.91 -2.70
C THR A 287 -21.54 -28.54 -1.29
N VAL A 288 -20.64 -28.21 -0.38
CA VAL A 288 -20.97 -27.53 0.88
C VAL A 288 -20.82 -26.02 0.64
N PRO A 289 -21.87 -25.20 0.89
CA PRO A 289 -21.74 -23.76 0.66
C PRO A 289 -20.87 -23.06 1.70
N ASP A 290 -20.12 -22.05 1.28
CA ASP A 290 -19.22 -21.23 2.11
C ASP A 290 -19.96 -20.64 3.33
N ALA A 291 -21.21 -20.19 3.15
CA ALA A 291 -22.09 -19.72 4.23
C ALA A 291 -22.32 -20.73 5.38
N ILE A 292 -22.09 -22.03 5.14
CA ILE A 292 -22.07 -23.08 6.17
C ILE A 292 -20.66 -23.22 6.73
N GLU A 293 -19.66 -23.37 5.89
CA GLU A 293 -18.29 -23.72 6.29
C GLU A 293 -17.57 -22.62 7.04
N VAL A 294 -17.81 -21.36 6.66
CA VAL A 294 -17.31 -20.16 7.35
C VAL A 294 -17.93 -20.04 8.74
N HIS A 295 -19.21 -20.42 8.89
CA HIS A 295 -20.01 -20.12 10.08
C HIS A 295 -20.36 -21.35 10.94
N ASP A 296 -19.80 -22.53 10.70
CA ASP A 296 -20.02 -23.75 11.50
C ASP A 296 -18.88 -24.00 12.51
N ALA A 297 -18.82 -23.18 13.56
CA ALA A 297 -17.73 -23.26 14.53
C ALA A 297 -17.85 -24.47 15.50
N ASP A 298 -19.01 -25.14 15.57
CA ASP A 298 -19.20 -26.34 16.38
C ASP A 298 -19.21 -27.66 15.60
N PHE A 299 -19.02 -27.58 14.28
CA PHE A 299 -18.84 -28.67 13.32
C PHE A 299 -20.02 -29.65 13.35
N ASP A 300 -21.26 -29.11 13.36
CA ASP A 300 -22.50 -29.89 13.39
C ASP A 300 -23.24 -29.95 12.04
N GLY A 301 -22.66 -29.36 11.00
CA GLY A 301 -23.17 -29.29 9.63
C GLY A 301 -24.18 -28.18 9.41
N VAL A 302 -24.33 -27.27 10.38
CA VAL A 302 -25.28 -26.17 10.35
C VAL A 302 -24.61 -24.88 10.78
N ALA A 303 -24.67 -23.85 9.92
CA ALA A 303 -24.18 -22.51 10.26
C ALA A 303 -24.74 -22.00 11.60
N ASP A 304 -23.83 -21.52 12.47
CA ASP A 304 -24.14 -20.89 13.77
C ASP A 304 -24.84 -19.54 13.60
N ILE A 305 -24.52 -18.85 12.50
CA ILE A 305 -24.99 -17.52 12.13
C ILE A 305 -25.78 -17.64 10.83
N SER A 306 -26.79 -16.77 10.65
CA SER A 306 -27.56 -16.72 9.41
C SER A 306 -28.01 -15.29 9.19
N SER A 307 -28.02 -14.87 7.91
CA SER A 307 -28.43 -13.52 7.49
C SER A 307 -29.75 -13.09 8.13
N SER A 308 -29.77 -11.87 8.65
CA SER A 308 -30.91 -11.22 9.28
C SER A 308 -31.85 -10.54 8.26
N GLY A 309 -31.35 -10.31 7.03
CA GLY A 309 -31.94 -9.52 5.96
C GLY A 309 -32.01 -8.02 6.29
N SER A 310 -31.11 -7.55 7.14
CA SER A 310 -30.97 -6.15 7.56
C SER A 310 -29.52 -5.75 7.45
N ASP A 311 -29.30 -4.59 6.84
CA ASP A 311 -27.99 -3.97 6.67
C ASP A 311 -28.24 -2.48 6.98
N THR A 312 -27.56 -1.97 8.01
CA THR A 312 -27.91 -0.74 8.70
C THR A 312 -27.21 0.49 8.10
N ASP A 313 -25.96 0.36 7.69
CA ASP A 313 -25.15 1.39 7.04
C ASP A 313 -25.08 1.28 5.52
N ASN A 314 -25.56 0.19 4.92
CA ASN A 314 -25.65 -0.04 3.47
C ASN A 314 -24.29 -0.18 2.81
N ASP A 315 -23.43 -0.99 3.42
CA ASP A 315 -22.12 -1.39 2.89
C ASP A 315 -22.13 -2.78 2.21
N GLY A 316 -23.29 -3.44 2.16
CA GLY A 316 -23.46 -4.73 1.48
C GLY A 316 -23.40 -5.94 2.42
N LEU A 317 -22.74 -5.80 3.58
CA LEU A 317 -22.67 -6.86 4.57
C LEU A 317 -23.90 -6.87 5.52
N ASP A 318 -24.48 -8.05 5.78
CA ASP A 318 -25.65 -8.13 6.67
C ASP A 318 -25.30 -7.93 8.17
N ASP A 319 -26.17 -7.23 8.92
CA ASP A 319 -26.09 -6.97 10.37
C ASP A 319 -25.80 -8.25 11.21
N ALA A 320 -26.08 -9.45 10.68
CA ALA A 320 -25.80 -10.73 11.34
C ALA A 320 -24.32 -11.11 11.36
N PHE A 321 -23.56 -10.66 10.36
CA PHE A 321 -22.15 -10.97 10.16
C PHE A 321 -21.23 -9.82 10.63
N GLU A 322 -21.80 -8.63 10.82
CA GLU A 322 -21.11 -7.50 11.43
C GLU A 322 -20.72 -7.74 12.90
N GLY A 323 -19.66 -7.04 13.33
CA GLY A 323 -19.05 -7.19 14.64
C GLY A 323 -19.90 -6.74 15.84
N SER A 324 -19.67 -5.54 16.34
CA SER A 324 -20.30 -5.06 17.60
C SER A 324 -20.84 -3.64 17.55
N ASP A 325 -20.33 -2.86 16.61
CA ASP A 325 -21.10 -1.83 15.92
C ASP A 325 -21.70 -2.52 14.68
N THR A 326 -22.85 -2.01 14.22
CA THR A 326 -23.55 -2.49 13.00
C THR A 326 -23.79 -1.28 12.09
N ASN A 327 -22.88 -0.31 12.17
CA ASN A 327 -23.00 1.03 11.59
C ASN A 327 -21.59 1.65 11.62
N ASP A 328 -20.61 0.87 11.22
CA ASP A 328 -19.17 1.16 11.19
C ASP A 328 -18.83 2.05 10.01
N GLY A 329 -19.67 2.03 8.97
CA GLY A 329 -19.26 2.33 7.61
C GLY A 329 -18.57 1.10 7.00
N PHE A 330 -17.82 1.30 5.93
CA PHE A 330 -17.12 0.23 5.21
C PHE A 330 -15.89 -0.26 6.00
N ASP A 331 -16.08 -1.20 6.93
CA ASP A 331 -14.97 -1.94 7.58
C ASP A 331 -14.72 -3.25 6.81
N VAL A 332 -13.93 -3.15 5.74
CA VAL A 332 -13.74 -4.22 4.74
C VAL A 332 -13.19 -5.54 5.29
N ASN A 333 -12.75 -5.60 6.56
CA ASN A 333 -12.23 -6.82 7.18
C ASN A 333 -13.04 -7.26 8.41
N GLU A 334 -14.00 -6.48 8.87
CA GLU A 334 -14.80 -6.73 10.07
C GLU A 334 -14.00 -7.28 11.26
N ALA A 335 -14.47 -8.40 11.83
CA ALA A 335 -13.82 -9.07 12.94
C ALA A 335 -12.62 -9.94 12.50
N TYR A 336 -12.37 -10.10 11.20
CA TYR A 336 -11.37 -10.99 10.63
C TYR A 336 -10.07 -10.25 10.34
N THR A 337 -9.07 -10.48 11.18
CA THR A 337 -7.72 -9.89 11.03
C THR A 337 -6.62 -10.96 10.91
N ASP A 338 -7.00 -12.22 11.09
CA ASP A 338 -6.16 -13.40 10.98
C ASP A 338 -7.06 -14.60 10.57
N PRO A 339 -7.51 -14.67 9.30
CA PRO A 339 -8.44 -15.69 8.81
C PRO A 339 -7.98 -17.11 9.15
N SER A 340 -6.68 -17.38 9.03
CA SER A 340 -6.06 -18.68 9.35
C SER A 340 -6.31 -19.21 10.76
N ASN A 341 -6.59 -18.33 11.73
CA ASN A 341 -6.85 -18.69 13.12
C ASN A 341 -8.28 -18.38 13.58
N GLN A 342 -9.08 -17.71 12.75
CA GLN A 342 -10.42 -17.23 13.09
C GLN A 342 -11.53 -17.99 12.37
N LEU A 343 -11.26 -18.45 11.15
CA LEU A 343 -12.19 -19.25 10.37
C LEU A 343 -12.07 -20.75 10.70
N PRO A 344 -13.14 -21.53 10.52
CA PRO A 344 -13.10 -22.98 10.70
C PRO A 344 -12.04 -23.65 9.82
N ASN A 345 -11.31 -24.58 10.44
CA ASN A 345 -10.38 -25.49 9.79
C ASN A 345 -10.46 -26.83 10.56
N SER A 346 -11.06 -27.85 9.94
CA SER A 346 -11.38 -29.14 10.55
C SER A 346 -10.15 -30.00 10.83
N ASP A 347 -9.16 -29.98 9.94
CA ASP A 347 -7.95 -30.82 10.03
C ASP A 347 -6.77 -30.10 10.76
N GLY A 348 -6.75 -28.77 10.69
CA GLY A 348 -5.77 -27.85 11.25
C GLY A 348 -4.38 -27.87 10.60
N GLU A 349 -4.21 -28.44 9.41
CA GLU A 349 -2.91 -28.66 8.77
C GLU A 349 -2.74 -27.99 7.39
N ASP A 350 -3.83 -27.61 6.69
CA ASP A 350 -3.80 -26.91 5.38
C ASP A 350 -4.71 -25.66 5.29
N GLU A 351 -5.70 -25.63 4.39
CA GLU A 351 -6.53 -24.44 4.10
C GLU A 351 -7.74 -24.38 5.06
N VAL A 352 -8.48 -23.27 5.03
CA VAL A 352 -9.75 -23.15 5.77
C VAL A 352 -10.85 -23.87 5.00
N ASN A 353 -11.89 -24.33 5.70
CA ASN A 353 -12.84 -25.30 5.14
C ASN A 353 -13.46 -24.87 3.80
N TYR A 354 -13.98 -23.65 3.69
CA TYR A 354 -14.58 -23.14 2.43
C TYR A 354 -13.62 -23.10 1.22
N ARG A 355 -12.33 -23.39 1.42
CA ARG A 355 -11.32 -23.51 0.36
C ARG A 355 -10.66 -24.90 0.30
N ASP A 356 -11.14 -25.86 1.06
CA ASP A 356 -10.56 -27.19 1.17
C ASP A 356 -11.53 -28.31 0.78
N ILE A 357 -11.36 -28.76 -0.45
CA ILE A 357 -12.19 -29.81 -1.06
C ILE A 357 -12.18 -31.16 -0.29
N ASP A 358 -11.30 -31.35 0.70
CA ASP A 358 -11.14 -32.51 1.59
C ASP A 358 -10.94 -32.01 3.03
N ASP A 359 -11.93 -31.28 3.55
CA ASP A 359 -12.01 -30.56 4.84
C ASP A 359 -11.32 -31.22 6.06
N ASP A 360 -11.49 -32.53 6.23
CA ASP A 360 -10.96 -33.29 7.36
C ASP A 360 -9.68 -34.08 7.03
N ASN A 361 -9.23 -33.95 5.78
CA ASN A 361 -8.05 -34.51 5.15
C ASN A 361 -7.96 -36.04 5.32
N ASP A 362 -9.13 -36.68 5.22
CA ASP A 362 -9.35 -38.12 5.24
C ASP A 362 -8.90 -38.80 3.93
N GLY A 363 -8.84 -38.02 2.84
CA GLY A 363 -8.49 -38.47 1.50
C GLY A 363 -9.71 -38.75 0.62
N ILE A 364 -10.90 -38.32 1.03
CA ILE A 364 -12.15 -38.36 0.27
C ILE A 364 -12.72 -36.95 0.26
N ASN A 365 -12.79 -36.34 -0.92
CA ASN A 365 -13.36 -35.01 -1.06
C ASN A 365 -14.78 -34.92 -0.48
N SER A 366 -15.14 -33.80 0.15
CA SER A 366 -16.43 -33.60 0.83
C SER A 366 -17.64 -33.94 -0.07
N GLN A 367 -17.60 -33.55 -1.35
CA GLN A 367 -18.64 -33.90 -2.33
C GLN A 367 -18.90 -35.41 -2.47
N ASP A 368 -17.87 -36.23 -2.28
CA ASP A 368 -17.91 -37.69 -2.41
C ASP A 368 -18.40 -38.37 -1.11
N GLU A 369 -18.62 -37.60 -0.05
CA GLU A 369 -19.09 -38.05 1.27
C GLU A 369 -20.60 -37.92 1.48
N ASP A 370 -21.33 -37.58 0.41
CA ASP A 370 -22.80 -37.72 0.29
C ASP A 370 -23.22 -39.21 0.22
N THR A 371 -23.29 -39.84 1.39
CA THR A 371 -23.69 -41.23 1.57
C THR A 371 -25.12 -41.52 1.12
N ASN A 372 -25.99 -40.52 1.12
CA ASN A 372 -27.41 -40.70 0.85
C ASN A 372 -27.82 -40.35 -0.61
N GLY A 373 -26.93 -39.67 -1.34
CA GLY A 373 -27.06 -39.28 -2.75
C GLY A 373 -28.00 -38.08 -2.97
N ASN A 374 -28.15 -37.19 -1.99
CA ASN A 374 -28.99 -35.98 -2.05
C ASN A 374 -28.24 -34.71 -2.51
N THR A 375 -26.93 -34.81 -2.77
CA THR A 375 -25.98 -33.72 -3.07
C THR A 375 -25.91 -32.68 -1.97
N ASP A 376 -25.84 -33.13 -0.71
CA ASP A 376 -25.81 -32.30 0.50
C ASP A 376 -24.99 -33.05 1.58
N PRO A 377 -23.64 -32.96 1.56
CA PRO A 377 -22.75 -33.66 2.49
C PRO A 377 -22.91 -33.20 3.95
N SER A 378 -23.07 -31.88 4.15
CA SER A 378 -24.11 -31.26 4.97
C SER A 378 -24.72 -32.09 6.12
N ASP A 379 -25.67 -32.95 5.73
CA ASP A 379 -26.59 -33.63 6.64
C ASP A 379 -26.25 -35.11 6.91
N ASP A 380 -25.13 -35.59 6.38
CA ASP A 380 -24.74 -37.00 6.40
C ASP A 380 -23.78 -37.32 7.56
N ASP A 381 -24.35 -37.69 8.70
CA ASP A 381 -23.62 -38.22 9.87
C ASP A 381 -23.81 -39.75 9.99
N THR A 382 -22.86 -40.51 9.41
CA THR A 382 -22.95 -41.98 9.33
C THR A 382 -22.84 -42.65 10.71
N ASN A 383 -22.02 -42.10 11.61
CA ASN A 383 -21.72 -42.71 12.90
C ASN A 383 -22.65 -42.22 14.04
N GLY A 384 -23.43 -41.16 13.79
CA GLY A 384 -24.40 -40.55 14.69
C GLY A 384 -23.77 -39.76 15.84
N ASN A 385 -22.55 -39.23 15.66
CA ASN A 385 -21.81 -38.51 16.70
C ASN A 385 -22.18 -37.03 16.78
N GLY A 386 -22.88 -36.49 15.78
CA GLY A 386 -23.28 -35.09 15.66
C GLY A 386 -22.36 -34.23 14.80
N THR A 387 -21.35 -34.81 14.15
CA THR A 387 -20.46 -34.18 13.17
C THR A 387 -20.71 -34.87 11.82
N PRO A 388 -20.99 -34.13 10.74
CA PRO A 388 -21.11 -34.68 9.39
C PRO A 388 -19.83 -35.37 8.94
N ASN A 389 -19.93 -36.31 7.98
CA ASN A 389 -18.77 -37.08 7.55
C ASN A 389 -17.66 -36.21 6.97
N TYR A 390 -17.97 -35.15 6.21
CA TYR A 390 -16.98 -34.23 5.61
C TYR A 390 -16.13 -33.46 6.62
N LEU A 391 -16.57 -33.41 7.89
CA LEU A 391 -15.84 -32.80 9.00
C LEU A 391 -15.27 -33.85 9.98
N ASP A 392 -15.43 -35.15 9.68
CA ASP A 392 -15.11 -36.26 10.58
C ASP A 392 -14.04 -37.17 9.98
N SER A 393 -12.78 -36.87 10.34
CA SER A 393 -11.52 -37.58 9.97
C SER A 393 -11.44 -39.08 10.33
N ASP A 394 -12.58 -39.74 10.53
CA ASP A 394 -12.83 -41.17 10.74
C ASP A 394 -12.37 -42.03 9.53
N THR A 395 -11.15 -41.77 9.08
CA THR A 395 -10.35 -42.57 8.17
C THR A 395 -10.46 -44.06 8.50
N CYS A 396 -10.98 -44.79 7.52
CA CYS A 396 -10.83 -46.24 7.49
C CYS A 396 -9.32 -46.55 7.47
N SER A 397 -8.74 -46.93 8.62
CA SER A 397 -7.31 -47.24 8.83
C SER A 397 -6.74 -48.42 8.00
N LEU A 398 -7.38 -48.80 6.89
CA LEU A 398 -7.02 -49.87 5.97
C LEU A 398 -6.42 -49.33 4.64
N ASN A 399 -5.59 -48.29 4.68
CA ASN A 399 -4.89 -47.73 3.50
C ASN A 399 -4.18 -48.82 2.68
N GLU A 400 -4.54 -48.96 1.40
CA GLU A 400 -3.93 -49.71 0.27
C GLU A 400 -3.29 -51.11 0.50
N VAL A 401 -3.38 -51.73 1.68
CA VAL A 401 -2.72 -53.01 1.93
C VAL A 401 -3.54 -54.16 1.34
N ALA A 402 -3.16 -54.62 0.16
CA ALA A 402 -3.71 -55.86 -0.41
C ALA A 402 -3.38 -57.09 0.46
N PRO A 403 -4.31 -58.04 0.68
CA PRO A 403 -4.04 -59.25 1.46
C PRO A 403 -2.99 -60.17 0.81
N ASN A 404 -1.86 -60.44 1.47
CA ASN A 404 -0.89 -61.45 1.05
C ASN A 404 -1.31 -62.85 1.49
N LEU A 405 -2.09 -63.52 0.64
CA LEU A 405 -2.63 -64.84 0.90
C LEU A 405 -1.52 -65.89 1.06
N THR A 406 -1.63 -66.73 2.08
CA THR A 406 -0.74 -67.88 2.31
C THR A 406 -0.79 -68.93 1.20
N LYS A 407 -1.82 -68.91 0.33
CA LYS A 407 -2.00 -69.79 -0.83
C LYS A 407 -2.72 -69.02 -1.95
N THR A 408 -2.20 -69.07 -3.17
CA THR A 408 -2.80 -68.40 -4.36
C THR A 408 -3.33 -69.37 -5.42
N ASN A 409 -3.09 -70.68 -5.26
CA ASN A 409 -3.62 -71.75 -6.10
C ASN A 409 -3.95 -72.98 -5.24
N ILE A 410 -5.14 -73.57 -5.41
CA ILE A 410 -5.55 -74.79 -4.71
C ILE A 410 -5.71 -75.92 -5.73
N ASN A 411 -4.71 -76.80 -5.84
CA ASN A 411 -4.77 -78.02 -6.64
C ASN A 411 -5.27 -79.17 -5.78
N GLY A 412 -6.57 -79.43 -5.83
CA GLY A 412 -7.23 -80.50 -5.08
C GLY A 412 -7.80 -81.56 -6.01
N CYS A 413 -7.21 -82.76 -6.01
CA CYS A 413 -8.00 -83.97 -6.14
C CYS A 413 -7.67 -84.82 -4.92
N PRO A 414 -8.63 -85.21 -4.06
CA PRO A 414 -10.03 -85.47 -4.42
C PRO A 414 -11.07 -85.02 -3.36
N GLU A 415 -11.65 -83.81 -3.41
CA GLU A 415 -12.96 -83.49 -2.80
C GLU A 415 -13.68 -82.36 -3.57
N ASP A 416 -15.02 -82.39 -3.63
CA ASP A 416 -15.89 -81.55 -4.48
C ASP A 416 -16.18 -80.13 -3.91
N THR A 417 -15.48 -79.73 -2.84
CA THR A 417 -15.62 -78.43 -2.15
C THR A 417 -14.27 -77.91 -1.67
N HIS A 418 -14.08 -76.58 -1.65
CA HIS A 418 -12.89 -75.94 -1.08
C HIS A 418 -13.26 -75.14 0.16
N ASP A 419 -12.47 -75.22 1.23
CA ASP A 419 -12.66 -74.42 2.45
C ASP A 419 -11.66 -73.25 2.47
N LEU A 420 -12.18 -72.04 2.39
CA LEU A 420 -11.45 -70.77 2.44
C LEU A 420 -10.91 -70.48 3.85
N ALA A 421 -11.41 -71.16 4.90
CA ALA A 421 -10.95 -70.97 6.28
C ALA A 421 -9.47 -71.34 6.49
N ASP A 422 -8.92 -72.21 5.64
CA ASP A 422 -7.51 -72.65 5.67
C ASP A 422 -6.56 -71.67 4.93
N ILE A 423 -7.09 -70.56 4.42
CA ILE A 423 -6.35 -69.50 3.75
C ILE A 423 -6.32 -68.29 4.68
N THR A 424 -5.14 -68.00 5.23
CA THR A 424 -4.92 -66.80 6.03
C THR A 424 -4.07 -65.80 5.25
N SER A 425 -4.08 -64.55 5.70
CA SER A 425 -3.15 -63.52 5.22
C SER A 425 -1.90 -63.46 6.11
N THR A 426 -0.76 -63.09 5.52
CA THR A 426 0.50 -62.88 6.25
C THR A 426 0.71 -61.43 6.72
N ASN A 427 -0.09 -60.50 6.23
CA ASN A 427 -0.06 -59.07 6.54
C ASN A 427 -1.43 -58.57 7.06
N LEU A 428 -2.09 -59.33 7.94
CA LEU A 428 -3.39 -58.95 8.51
C LEU A 428 -3.24 -57.76 9.48
N PRO A 429 -3.87 -56.60 9.20
CA PRO A 429 -3.90 -55.46 10.13
C PRO A 429 -4.61 -55.80 11.45
N SER A 430 -4.31 -55.07 12.51
CA SER A 430 -4.99 -55.24 13.81
C SER A 430 -6.45 -54.78 13.69
N GLY A 431 -7.41 -55.46 14.32
CA GLY A 431 -8.85 -55.12 14.24
C GLY A 431 -9.55 -55.71 13.01
N ALA A 432 -8.88 -55.73 11.86
CA ALA A 432 -9.45 -56.23 10.62
C ALA A 432 -9.56 -57.77 10.51
N VAL A 433 -10.47 -58.23 9.66
CA VAL A 433 -10.62 -59.64 9.25
C VAL A 433 -10.48 -59.81 7.74
N LEU A 434 -10.06 -61.00 7.30
CA LEU A 434 -10.02 -61.35 5.88
C LEU A 434 -11.44 -61.68 5.39
N SER A 435 -11.96 -60.91 4.44
CA SER A 435 -13.27 -61.11 3.80
C SER A 435 -13.12 -61.59 2.36
N TRP A 436 -14.09 -62.37 1.87
CA TRP A 436 -14.08 -63.01 0.55
C TRP A 436 -15.30 -62.61 -0.28
N HIS A 437 -15.08 -62.31 -1.56
CA HIS A 437 -16.10 -61.76 -2.47
C HIS A 437 -16.06 -62.45 -3.85
N THR A 438 -17.21 -62.42 -4.55
CA THR A 438 -17.37 -63.05 -5.88
C THR A 438 -17.08 -62.10 -7.05
N ALA A 439 -16.97 -60.79 -6.79
CA ALA A 439 -16.66 -59.75 -7.75
C ALA A 439 -15.93 -58.58 -7.07
N THR A 440 -15.43 -57.64 -7.86
CA THR A 440 -14.91 -56.33 -7.43
C THR A 440 -15.73 -55.24 -8.12
N PRO A 441 -16.08 -54.12 -7.45
CA PRO A 441 -15.81 -53.77 -6.05
C PRO A 441 -16.50 -54.70 -5.03
N ALA A 442 -15.93 -54.83 -3.83
CA ALA A 442 -16.44 -55.63 -2.74
C ALA A 442 -17.67 -54.93 -2.12
N THR A 443 -18.80 -55.62 -2.08
CA THR A 443 -20.03 -55.13 -1.47
C THR A 443 -20.63 -56.19 -0.56
N SER A 444 -21.57 -55.80 0.31
CA SER A 444 -22.33 -56.74 1.13
C SER A 444 -23.10 -57.77 0.28
N GLU A 445 -23.54 -57.41 -0.93
CA GLU A 445 -24.31 -58.27 -1.84
C GLU A 445 -23.46 -59.38 -2.47
N ASN A 446 -22.17 -59.14 -2.70
CA ASN A 446 -21.25 -60.11 -3.34
C ASN A 446 -20.33 -60.84 -2.33
N ARG A 447 -20.51 -60.57 -1.03
CA ARG A 447 -19.76 -61.16 0.09
C ARG A 447 -20.10 -62.64 0.30
N ILE A 448 -19.07 -63.45 0.51
CA ILE A 448 -19.17 -64.89 0.71
C ILE A 448 -19.26 -65.20 2.20
N GLU A 449 -20.46 -65.48 2.69
CA GLU A 449 -20.69 -65.77 4.12
C GLU A 449 -20.26 -67.18 4.56
N SER A 450 -20.05 -68.11 3.62
CA SER A 450 -19.66 -69.49 3.92
C SER A 450 -18.25 -69.78 3.47
N THR A 451 -17.39 -70.25 4.39
CA THR A 451 -16.01 -70.60 4.06
C THR A 451 -15.91 -71.83 3.15
N VAL A 452 -16.94 -72.68 3.09
CA VAL A 452 -16.96 -73.86 2.22
C VAL A 452 -17.67 -73.55 0.91
N ILE A 453 -16.90 -73.36 -0.15
CA ILE A 453 -17.41 -72.98 -1.47
C ILE A 453 -17.51 -74.19 -2.43
N PRO A 454 -18.58 -74.28 -3.26
CA PRO A 454 -18.76 -75.33 -4.25
C PRO A 454 -17.87 -75.12 -5.49
N TYR A 455 -17.41 -76.22 -6.10
CA TYR A 455 -16.54 -76.17 -7.29
C TYR A 455 -17.23 -75.53 -8.51
N ARG A 456 -16.86 -74.28 -8.84
CA ARG A 456 -17.19 -73.58 -10.09
C ARG A 456 -15.94 -72.90 -10.64
N THR A 457 -15.88 -72.72 -11.96
CA THR A 457 -14.78 -72.02 -12.64
C THR A 457 -15.01 -70.51 -12.57
N GLU A 458 -14.70 -69.90 -11.43
CA GLU A 458 -14.75 -68.45 -11.22
C GLU A 458 -13.55 -68.01 -10.35
N ASN A 459 -13.16 -66.74 -10.49
CA ASN A 459 -12.15 -66.10 -9.64
C ASN A 459 -12.83 -65.60 -8.36
N TYR A 460 -12.17 -65.75 -7.22
CA TYR A 460 -12.61 -65.18 -5.94
C TYR A 460 -11.65 -64.08 -5.49
N TYR A 461 -12.19 -63.04 -4.87
CA TYR A 461 -11.45 -61.82 -4.50
C TYR A 461 -11.36 -61.71 -2.98
N ALA A 462 -10.18 -61.35 -2.46
CA ALA A 462 -9.93 -61.21 -1.03
C ALA A 462 -9.60 -59.76 -0.67
N ILE A 463 -10.16 -59.27 0.44
CA ILE A 463 -10.03 -57.89 0.94
C ILE A 463 -10.02 -57.88 2.47
N PHE A 464 -9.42 -56.87 3.11
CA PHE A 464 -9.60 -56.69 4.56
C PHE A 464 -10.89 -55.93 4.83
N TYR A 465 -11.59 -56.32 5.89
CA TYR A 465 -12.83 -55.70 6.35
C TYR A 465 -12.70 -55.40 7.84
N ASP A 466 -12.96 -54.15 8.22
CA ASP A 466 -13.11 -53.76 9.61
C ASP A 466 -14.59 -53.79 9.99
N SER A 467 -14.92 -54.54 11.03
CA SER A 467 -16.29 -54.63 11.52
C SER A 467 -16.66 -53.56 12.53
N GLU A 468 -15.67 -52.85 13.08
CA GLU A 468 -15.91 -51.73 14.01
C GLU A 468 -16.28 -50.46 13.24
N ASN A 469 -15.67 -50.22 12.07
CA ASN A 469 -15.88 -49.02 11.22
C ASN A 469 -16.58 -49.34 9.87
N ASP A 470 -17.17 -50.52 9.72
CA ASP A 470 -17.90 -51.05 8.52
C ASP A 470 -17.25 -50.80 7.14
N CYS A 471 -15.92 -50.77 7.06
CA CYS A 471 -15.19 -50.36 5.85
C CYS A 471 -14.29 -51.48 5.27
N TYR A 472 -13.92 -51.35 3.99
CA TYR A 472 -13.08 -52.32 3.25
C TYR A 472 -11.77 -51.69 2.77
N SER A 473 -10.65 -52.42 2.85
CA SER A 473 -9.33 -51.91 2.41
C SER A 473 -9.29 -51.54 0.92
N GLY A 474 -8.74 -50.37 0.57
CA GLY A 474 -8.57 -49.92 -0.82
C GLY A 474 -9.88 -49.61 -1.55
N GLY A 475 -10.79 -48.89 -0.89
CA GLY A 475 -12.07 -48.43 -1.47
C GLY A 475 -12.96 -49.57 -2.00
N GLY A 476 -12.86 -50.76 -1.40
CA GLY A 476 -13.57 -51.95 -1.88
C GLY A 476 -12.97 -52.63 -3.13
N THR A 477 -11.90 -52.11 -3.74
CA THR A 477 -11.30 -52.71 -4.94
C THR A 477 -10.33 -53.83 -4.57
N ALA A 478 -10.80 -55.08 -4.68
CA ALA A 478 -10.00 -56.24 -4.32
C ALA A 478 -8.97 -56.60 -5.40
N THR A 479 -7.70 -56.27 -5.17
CA THR A 479 -6.57 -56.55 -6.08
C THR A 479 -6.03 -57.98 -5.99
N THR A 480 -6.43 -58.73 -4.96
CA THR A 480 -5.91 -60.08 -4.68
C THR A 480 -6.91 -61.17 -5.11
N ILE A 481 -6.47 -62.06 -6.02
CA ILE A 481 -7.31 -63.07 -6.67
C ILE A 481 -6.87 -64.50 -6.30
N LEU A 482 -7.85 -65.37 -6.03
CA LEU A 482 -7.67 -66.82 -5.88
C LEU A 482 -8.20 -67.57 -7.12
N THR A 483 -7.34 -68.37 -7.78
CA THR A 483 -7.70 -69.19 -8.95
C THR A 483 -7.78 -70.70 -8.60
N VAL A 484 -8.82 -71.39 -9.08
CA VAL A 484 -9.05 -72.83 -8.86
C VAL A 484 -8.89 -73.61 -10.18
N ALA A 485 -8.00 -74.61 -10.23
CA ALA A 485 -7.62 -75.34 -11.46
C ALA A 485 -8.23 -76.76 -11.57
N THR A 486 -8.40 -77.25 -12.82
CA THR A 486 -8.97 -78.57 -13.17
C THR A 486 -7.94 -79.71 -13.19
N VAL A 487 -8.32 -80.93 -12.76
CA VAL A 487 -7.44 -82.14 -12.78
C VAL A 487 -8.02 -83.28 -13.62
N GLY A 488 -7.21 -83.85 -14.53
CA GLY A 488 -7.45 -85.08 -15.29
C GLY A 488 -6.38 -86.17 -15.05
N ALA A 489 -6.80 -87.44 -15.04
CA ALA A 489 -6.12 -88.62 -14.47
C ALA A 489 -4.88 -89.21 -15.21
N CYS A 490 -4.20 -90.14 -14.51
CA CYS A 490 -2.91 -90.80 -14.79
C CYS A 490 -2.91 -91.94 -15.86
N CYS A 491 -1.74 -92.21 -16.45
CA CYS A 491 -1.38 -93.01 -17.64
C CYS A 491 -2.19 -94.29 -18.02
N GLN A 492 -2.54 -94.38 -19.32
CA GLN A 492 -3.27 -95.48 -19.99
C GLN A 492 -2.74 -95.72 -21.44
N ALA A 493 -1.43 -95.77 -21.69
CA ALA A 493 -0.93 -96.13 -23.03
C ALA A 493 -0.97 -97.66 -23.21
N GLY A 494 -2.07 -98.16 -23.79
CA GLY A 494 -2.36 -99.58 -24.07
C GLY A 494 -1.66 -100.16 -25.31
N GLU A 495 -1.83 -101.46 -25.54
CA GLU A 495 -1.18 -102.28 -26.59
C GLU A 495 -1.69 -102.03 -28.05
N GLU A 496 -2.39 -100.92 -28.32
CA GLU A 496 -3.03 -100.64 -29.61
C GLU A 496 -2.23 -99.66 -30.50
N ALA A 497 -2.23 -99.88 -31.81
CA ALA A 497 -1.56 -99.01 -32.78
C ALA A 497 -2.38 -97.74 -33.09
N PRO A 498 -1.75 -96.62 -33.50
CA PRO A 498 -2.47 -95.41 -33.92
C PRO A 498 -3.36 -95.68 -35.15
N ASN A 499 -4.65 -95.36 -35.08
CA ASN A 499 -5.58 -95.37 -36.20
C ASN A 499 -5.49 -94.03 -36.93
N LEU A 500 -4.60 -93.97 -37.92
CA LEU A 500 -4.25 -92.73 -38.61
C LEU A 500 -5.36 -92.26 -39.55
N SER A 501 -5.58 -90.94 -39.59
CA SER A 501 -6.56 -90.29 -40.48
C SER A 501 -6.23 -90.50 -41.98
N GLN A 502 -4.95 -90.72 -42.29
CA GLN A 502 -4.48 -91.10 -43.62
C GLN A 502 -3.21 -91.95 -43.55
N THR A 503 -3.03 -92.84 -44.54
CA THR A 503 -1.86 -93.73 -44.65
C THR A 503 -1.04 -93.48 -45.93
N GLN A 504 -1.42 -92.45 -46.70
CA GLN A 504 -0.68 -91.96 -47.86
C GLN A 504 -0.70 -90.44 -47.85
N LEU A 505 0.44 -89.82 -48.12
CA LEU A 505 0.59 -88.38 -48.25
C LEU A 505 1.20 -88.10 -49.64
N VAL A 506 0.54 -87.28 -50.44
CA VAL A 506 1.02 -86.86 -51.76
C VAL A 506 1.17 -85.36 -51.73
N ASN A 507 2.37 -84.85 -51.95
CA ASN A 507 2.58 -83.42 -52.09
C ASN A 507 2.69 -83.04 -53.58
N ALA A 508 1.88 -82.07 -53.97
CA ALA A 508 1.95 -81.44 -55.29
C ALA A 508 2.72 -80.12 -55.13
N CYS A 509 3.49 -79.75 -56.13
CA CYS A 509 4.43 -78.64 -56.01
C CYS A 509 3.78 -77.29 -55.68
N PRO A 510 4.55 -76.34 -55.09
CA PRO A 510 6.02 -76.21 -55.12
C PRO A 510 6.80 -77.03 -54.08
N GLU A 511 6.15 -77.74 -53.18
CA GLU A 511 6.80 -78.36 -52.03
C GLU A 511 7.61 -79.63 -52.37
N THR A 512 8.86 -79.68 -51.89
CA THR A 512 9.82 -80.79 -52.09
C THR A 512 9.92 -81.75 -50.90
N THR A 513 9.15 -81.51 -49.85
CA THR A 513 9.04 -82.33 -48.63
C THR A 513 7.57 -82.53 -48.29
N ALA A 514 7.23 -83.39 -47.35
CA ALA A 514 5.86 -83.51 -46.85
C ALA A 514 5.82 -83.49 -45.33
N ASP A 515 4.74 -83.00 -44.75
CA ASP A 515 4.58 -82.87 -43.30
C ASP A 515 3.72 -84.01 -42.73
N LEU A 516 4.35 -84.94 -42.00
CA LEU A 516 3.67 -86.04 -41.34
C LEU A 516 2.86 -85.60 -40.12
N THR A 517 3.11 -84.42 -39.54
CA THR A 517 2.34 -83.90 -38.39
C THR A 517 0.90 -83.54 -38.76
N THR A 518 0.60 -83.41 -40.05
CA THR A 518 -0.77 -83.26 -40.57
C THR A 518 -1.63 -84.51 -40.36
N ILE A 519 -1.03 -85.66 -40.07
CA ILE A 519 -1.72 -86.93 -39.86
C ILE A 519 -2.09 -87.08 -38.39
N THR A 520 -3.38 -87.07 -38.11
CA THR A 520 -3.97 -87.29 -36.79
C THR A 520 -4.28 -88.77 -36.54
N ALA A 521 -4.55 -89.14 -35.30
CA ALA A 521 -5.03 -90.48 -34.94
C ALA A 521 -6.31 -90.36 -34.13
N ASP A 522 -7.36 -91.07 -34.55
CA ASP A 522 -8.69 -90.95 -33.93
C ASP A 522 -8.79 -91.70 -32.58
N ASN A 523 -7.77 -92.49 -32.23
CA ASN A 523 -7.64 -93.25 -30.99
C ASN A 523 -6.46 -92.76 -30.12
N LEU A 524 -6.15 -91.47 -30.15
CA LEU A 524 -5.05 -90.89 -29.37
C LEU A 524 -5.30 -90.98 -27.84
N PRO A 525 -4.36 -91.53 -27.04
CA PRO A 525 -4.47 -91.52 -25.58
C PRO A 525 -4.43 -90.09 -25.01
N SER A 526 -5.12 -89.84 -23.90
CA SER A 526 -5.28 -88.49 -23.29
C SER A 526 -3.98 -87.75 -22.93
N ARG A 527 -2.85 -88.47 -22.83
CA ARG A 527 -1.51 -87.93 -22.51
C ARG A 527 -0.44 -88.34 -23.53
N GLY A 528 -0.85 -88.97 -24.63
CA GLY A 528 0.06 -89.46 -25.67
C GLY A 528 0.07 -88.54 -26.88
N SER A 529 1.23 -88.33 -27.49
CA SER A 529 1.36 -87.73 -28.83
C SER A 529 1.67 -88.80 -29.88
N ILE A 530 1.51 -88.46 -31.16
CA ILE A 530 2.05 -89.30 -32.24
C ILE A 530 3.55 -89.01 -32.36
N SER A 531 4.34 -90.08 -32.37
CA SER A 531 5.77 -90.09 -32.66
C SER A 531 6.01 -90.83 -33.98
N TRP A 532 6.93 -90.34 -34.79
CA TRP A 532 7.23 -90.87 -36.12
C TRP A 532 8.56 -91.61 -36.13
N HIS A 533 8.60 -92.72 -36.84
CA HIS A 533 9.77 -93.60 -36.91
C HIS A 533 10.03 -94.06 -38.34
N THR A 534 11.29 -94.29 -38.69
CA THR A 534 11.71 -94.78 -40.01
C THR A 534 11.64 -96.31 -40.14
N ALA A 535 11.41 -97.02 -39.03
CA ALA A 535 11.30 -98.49 -38.98
C ALA A 535 10.43 -98.97 -37.81
N THR A 536 10.14 -100.27 -37.75
CA THR A 536 9.44 -100.92 -36.62
C THR A 536 10.30 -102.02 -35.98
N PRO A 537 10.19 -102.28 -34.67
CA PRO A 537 9.38 -101.56 -33.67
C PRO A 537 9.89 -100.13 -33.40
N ALA A 538 9.01 -99.26 -32.90
CA ALA A 538 9.35 -97.88 -32.54
C ALA A 538 10.38 -97.86 -31.41
N SER A 539 11.43 -97.06 -31.59
CA SER A 539 12.53 -96.92 -30.63
C SER A 539 13.16 -95.54 -30.77
N ILE A 540 14.02 -95.17 -29.83
CA ILE A 540 14.78 -93.92 -29.93
C ILE A 540 15.73 -93.91 -31.16
N ASP A 541 16.26 -95.07 -31.55
CA ASP A 541 17.27 -95.18 -32.63
C ASP A 541 16.70 -94.95 -34.04
N ASN A 542 15.38 -95.05 -34.20
CA ASN A 542 14.69 -94.87 -35.47
C ASN A 542 13.66 -93.75 -35.44
N PHE A 543 13.69 -92.91 -34.41
CA PHE A 543 12.84 -91.72 -34.25
C PHE A 543 13.13 -90.69 -35.35
N VAL A 544 12.06 -90.11 -35.91
CA VAL A 544 12.14 -89.01 -36.87
C VAL A 544 12.13 -87.71 -36.07
N GLU A 545 13.29 -87.07 -36.00
CA GLU A 545 13.51 -85.86 -35.20
C GLU A 545 12.69 -84.65 -35.70
N ASP A 546 12.56 -84.51 -37.03
CA ASP A 546 11.69 -83.51 -37.66
C ASP A 546 10.69 -84.17 -38.64
N PRO A 547 9.45 -84.45 -38.19
CA PRO A 547 8.42 -85.05 -39.04
C PRO A 547 7.76 -84.07 -40.02
N ARG A 548 8.10 -82.77 -40.00
CA ARG A 548 7.46 -81.75 -40.86
C ARG A 548 8.06 -81.65 -42.26
N THR A 549 9.30 -82.12 -42.46
CA THR A 549 10.06 -81.93 -43.69
C THR A 549 10.56 -83.25 -44.29
N VAL A 550 9.71 -84.27 -44.34
CA VAL A 550 10.16 -85.60 -44.79
C VAL A 550 10.16 -85.77 -46.31
N GLY A 551 11.16 -86.48 -46.83
CA GLY A 551 11.22 -86.89 -48.24
C GLY A 551 10.34 -88.10 -48.56
N SER A 552 10.22 -88.43 -49.85
CA SER A 552 9.45 -89.60 -50.29
C SER A 552 9.95 -90.90 -49.63
N GLY A 553 9.06 -91.67 -49.01
CA GLY A 553 9.44 -92.84 -48.23
C GLY A 553 8.27 -93.43 -47.44
N THR A 554 8.55 -94.45 -46.62
CA THR A 554 7.58 -95.06 -45.70
C THR A 554 8.00 -94.79 -44.25
N TYR A 555 7.07 -94.26 -43.46
CA TYR A 555 7.26 -93.90 -42.05
C TYR A 555 6.22 -94.61 -41.17
N TYR A 556 6.50 -94.74 -39.87
CA TYR A 556 5.68 -95.51 -38.92
C TYR A 556 5.31 -94.65 -37.71
N ALA A 557 4.01 -94.57 -37.39
CA ALA A 557 3.49 -93.85 -36.24
C ALA A 557 3.37 -94.74 -35.00
N ALA A 558 3.75 -94.23 -33.82
CA ALA A 558 3.55 -94.82 -32.49
C ALA A 558 3.07 -93.75 -31.51
N PHE A 559 2.37 -94.12 -30.43
CA PHE A 559 2.06 -93.20 -29.33
C PHE A 559 3.28 -92.96 -28.44
N TYR A 560 3.47 -91.74 -27.93
CA TYR A 560 4.50 -91.36 -26.97
C TYR A 560 3.89 -90.62 -25.79
N ASP A 561 4.03 -91.14 -24.56
CA ASP A 561 3.68 -90.42 -23.33
C ASP A 561 4.97 -89.84 -22.72
N PRO A 562 5.10 -88.51 -22.56
CA PRO A 562 6.31 -87.90 -22.01
C PRO A 562 6.49 -88.14 -20.49
N PHE A 563 5.44 -88.53 -19.76
CA PHE A 563 5.49 -88.69 -18.30
C PHE A 563 4.58 -89.85 -17.81
N PRO A 564 5.11 -91.08 -17.69
CA PRO A 564 6.52 -91.46 -17.83
C PRO A 564 6.91 -91.67 -19.30
N SER A 565 8.09 -91.15 -19.70
CA SER A 565 8.65 -91.16 -21.06
C SER A 565 8.65 -92.56 -21.70
N CYS A 566 7.57 -92.93 -22.39
CA CYS A 566 7.37 -94.26 -22.97
C CYS A 566 6.66 -94.20 -24.32
N PHE A 567 7.01 -95.12 -25.23
CA PHE A 567 6.33 -95.31 -26.51
C PHE A 567 5.38 -96.51 -26.45
N SER A 568 4.23 -96.44 -27.11
CA SER A 568 3.41 -97.63 -27.38
C SER A 568 4.15 -98.55 -28.35
N GLY A 569 4.22 -99.85 -28.05
CA GLY A 569 4.66 -100.85 -29.04
C GLY A 569 6.05 -101.46 -28.82
N PHE A 570 6.32 -101.98 -27.62
CA PHE A 570 7.24 -103.12 -27.48
C PHE A 570 6.60 -104.38 -28.10
N GLY A 571 6.46 -104.43 -29.44
CA GLY A 571 6.15 -105.66 -30.17
C GLY A 571 5.27 -105.51 -31.43
N THR A 572 4.21 -104.70 -31.43
CA THR A 572 3.20 -104.74 -32.52
C THR A 572 2.38 -103.46 -32.77
N GLY A 573 2.63 -102.35 -32.06
CA GLY A 573 1.75 -101.16 -32.05
C GLY A 573 2.18 -99.98 -32.95
N THR A 574 2.39 -100.17 -34.26
CA THR A 574 2.75 -99.08 -35.18
C THR A 574 1.96 -99.12 -36.50
N THR A 575 1.61 -97.96 -37.05
CA THR A 575 0.88 -97.84 -38.35
C THR A 575 1.73 -97.13 -39.40
N ALA A 576 1.78 -97.66 -40.64
CA ALA A 576 2.65 -97.16 -41.70
C ALA A 576 1.99 -96.09 -42.59
N VAL A 577 2.77 -95.10 -43.05
CA VAL A 577 2.39 -94.01 -43.97
C VAL A 577 3.38 -93.94 -45.13
N THR A 578 2.90 -93.77 -46.37
CA THR A 578 3.74 -93.60 -47.58
C THR A 578 3.67 -92.18 -48.14
N VAL A 579 4.82 -91.55 -48.39
CA VAL A 579 4.94 -90.17 -48.91
C VAL A 579 5.41 -90.14 -50.37
N THR A 580 4.73 -89.37 -51.25
CA THR A 580 5.04 -89.18 -52.70
C THR A 580 5.06 -87.68 -53.07
N ILE A 581 5.95 -87.21 -53.98
CA ILE A 581 6.10 -85.79 -54.37
C ILE A 581 6.15 -85.63 -55.91
N ASP A 582 5.32 -84.75 -56.52
CA ASP A 582 5.18 -84.50 -57.98
C ASP A 582 5.86 -83.15 -58.45
N SER A 583 6.10 -82.92 -59.77
CA SER A 583 6.92 -81.78 -60.33
C SER A 583 6.16 -80.75 -61.24
N CYS A 584 6.40 -79.41 -61.13
CA CYS A 584 5.53 -78.29 -61.65
C CYS A 584 6.17 -77.20 -62.57
N VAL A 585 5.29 -76.29 -63.10
CA VAL A 585 5.38 -75.35 -64.26
C VAL A 585 5.57 -73.85 -63.86
N VAL A 586 6.08 -73.00 -64.78
CA VAL A 586 6.50 -71.56 -64.67
C VAL A 586 5.34 -70.53 -64.57
N CYS A 587 5.56 -69.44 -63.84
CA CYS A 587 4.58 -68.38 -63.53
C CYS A 587 4.79 -67.04 -64.29
N ASN A 588 3.72 -66.28 -64.57
CA ASN A 588 3.71 -65.05 -65.38
C ASN A 588 3.25 -63.79 -64.60
N ALA A 589 3.62 -63.66 -63.32
CA ALA A 589 3.30 -62.48 -62.53
C ALA A 589 4.30 -61.33 -62.82
N GLY A 590 3.84 -60.27 -63.49
CA GLY A 590 4.42 -58.91 -63.61
C GLY A 590 5.95 -58.71 -63.64
N GLU A 591 6.49 -58.23 -64.77
CA GLU A 591 7.92 -57.88 -64.93
C GLU A 591 8.35 -56.54 -64.27
N THR A 592 7.44 -55.79 -63.61
CA THR A 592 7.71 -54.44 -63.07
C THR A 592 7.50 -54.31 -61.56
N ALA A 593 8.37 -53.53 -60.91
CA ALA A 593 8.36 -53.24 -59.47
C ALA A 593 7.06 -52.59 -58.95
N PRO A 594 6.58 -52.92 -57.73
CA PRO A 594 5.47 -52.22 -57.10
C PRO A 594 5.87 -50.78 -56.69
N GLN A 595 5.03 -49.79 -56.95
CA GLN A 595 5.23 -48.38 -56.59
C GLN A 595 4.55 -48.08 -55.25
N LEU A 596 5.35 -47.91 -54.20
CA LEU A 596 4.90 -47.71 -52.82
C LEU A 596 4.55 -46.24 -52.54
N SER A 597 3.53 -45.98 -51.70
CA SER A 597 3.18 -44.63 -51.25
C SER A 597 4.14 -44.05 -50.20
N GLN A 598 4.89 -44.91 -49.52
CA GLN A 598 5.85 -44.56 -48.48
C GLN A 598 7.01 -45.57 -48.51
N ASN A 599 8.23 -45.08 -48.33
CA ASN A 599 9.46 -45.90 -48.38
C ASN A 599 10.37 -45.71 -47.15
N GLN A 600 9.94 -44.97 -46.13
CA GLN A 600 10.64 -44.80 -44.86
C GLN A 600 9.65 -44.70 -43.69
N PHE A 601 9.98 -45.33 -42.57
CA PHE A 601 9.26 -45.25 -41.31
C PHE A 601 10.25 -44.97 -40.16
N ASN A 602 9.80 -44.20 -39.16
CA ASN A 602 10.54 -43.98 -37.92
C ASN A 602 9.82 -44.69 -36.78
N LEU A 603 10.58 -45.35 -35.89
CA LEU A 603 10.08 -45.87 -34.62
C LEU A 603 10.21 -44.76 -33.57
N ASP A 604 9.09 -44.26 -33.09
CA ASP A 604 9.03 -43.28 -32.00
C ASP A 604 9.36 -43.97 -30.65
N CYS A 605 9.83 -43.24 -29.63
CA CYS A 605 10.23 -43.91 -28.38
C CYS A 605 9.02 -44.54 -27.68
N GLY A 606 9.10 -45.85 -27.46
CA GLY A 606 8.00 -46.66 -26.93
C GLY A 606 7.42 -47.60 -27.99
N GLU A 607 7.54 -47.24 -29.27
CA GLU A 607 7.15 -48.12 -30.37
C GLU A 607 8.22 -49.18 -30.60
N THR A 608 7.81 -50.43 -30.48
CA THR A 608 8.67 -51.57 -30.79
C THR A 608 8.53 -52.00 -32.25
N SER A 609 7.53 -51.49 -32.97
CA SER A 609 7.27 -51.92 -34.35
C SER A 609 6.41 -50.95 -35.17
N VAL A 610 6.45 -51.06 -36.50
CA VAL A 610 5.59 -50.32 -37.44
C VAL A 610 4.67 -51.22 -38.26
N ASP A 611 3.54 -50.69 -38.73
CA ASP A 611 2.58 -51.40 -39.59
C ASP A 611 2.79 -51.08 -41.08
N LEU A 612 3.44 -52.00 -41.81
CA LEU A 612 3.67 -51.89 -43.25
C LEU A 612 2.42 -52.10 -44.11
N THR A 613 1.30 -52.59 -43.54
CA THR A 613 0.04 -52.75 -44.28
C THR A 613 -0.63 -51.42 -44.63
N THR A 614 -0.18 -50.33 -44.00
CA THR A 614 -0.57 -48.95 -44.30
C THR A 614 -0.05 -48.44 -45.65
N VAL A 615 0.98 -49.09 -46.21
CA VAL A 615 1.59 -48.69 -47.50
C VAL A 615 0.66 -49.07 -48.66
N SER A 616 0.17 -48.06 -49.37
CA SER A 616 -0.65 -48.24 -50.58
C SER A 616 0.21 -48.41 -51.84
N VAL A 617 -0.30 -49.17 -52.83
CA VAL A 617 0.41 -49.47 -54.08
C VAL A 617 -0.43 -49.13 -55.31
N ASN A 618 0.14 -48.32 -56.20
CA ASN A 618 -0.62 -47.70 -57.28
C ASN A 618 -0.60 -48.49 -58.61
N ASN A 619 0.16 -49.58 -58.72
CA ASN A 619 0.40 -50.30 -59.98
C ASN A 619 0.31 -51.85 -59.88
N LEU A 620 -0.56 -52.38 -59.01
CA LEU A 620 -0.75 -53.84 -58.87
C LEU A 620 -1.54 -54.46 -60.05
N PRO A 621 -1.04 -55.53 -60.69
CA PRO A 621 -1.79 -56.32 -61.68
C PRO A 621 -3.04 -57.02 -61.07
N ASN A 622 -4.04 -57.30 -61.92
CA ASN A 622 -5.26 -58.00 -61.50
C ASN A 622 -4.95 -59.39 -60.92
N ALA A 623 -5.61 -59.73 -59.80
CA ALA A 623 -5.44 -60.99 -59.05
C ALA A 623 -4.05 -61.19 -58.41
N THR A 624 -3.33 -60.09 -58.11
CA THR A 624 -2.08 -60.11 -57.34
C THR A 624 -2.20 -59.29 -56.06
N ILE A 625 -1.36 -59.58 -55.07
CA ILE A 625 -1.25 -58.84 -53.80
C ILE A 625 0.19 -58.39 -53.56
N LEU A 626 0.38 -57.45 -52.63
CA LEU A 626 1.70 -57.10 -52.12
C LEU A 626 2.11 -58.10 -51.02
N SER A 627 3.33 -58.61 -51.10
CA SER A 627 3.96 -59.47 -50.10
C SER A 627 5.25 -58.82 -49.59
N TRP A 628 5.50 -58.90 -48.28
CA TRP A 628 6.64 -58.26 -47.61
C TRP A 628 7.70 -59.29 -47.22
N HIS A 629 8.98 -58.93 -47.38
CA HIS A 629 10.11 -59.83 -47.18
C HIS A 629 11.30 -59.11 -46.52
N THR A 630 12.11 -59.83 -45.76
CA THR A 630 13.31 -59.29 -45.08
C THR A 630 14.57 -59.31 -45.96
N ALA A 631 14.52 -59.93 -47.14
CA ALA A 631 15.65 -59.99 -48.08
C ALA A 631 15.20 -60.21 -49.53
N THR A 632 16.14 -60.08 -50.46
CA THR A 632 15.95 -60.45 -51.88
C THR A 632 16.92 -61.56 -52.28
N PRO A 633 16.51 -62.56 -53.10
CA PRO A 633 15.14 -62.78 -53.62
C PRO A 633 14.14 -63.18 -52.52
N ALA A 634 12.88 -62.80 -52.69
CA ALA A 634 11.73 -63.20 -51.89
C ALA A 634 11.48 -64.70 -52.02
N THR A 635 11.46 -65.36 -50.87
CA THR A 635 11.16 -66.78 -50.68
C THR A 635 10.10 -66.89 -49.58
N ASN A 636 9.56 -68.09 -49.37
CA ASN A 636 8.69 -68.31 -48.21
C ASN A 636 9.47 -68.17 -46.88
N ASP A 637 10.78 -68.49 -46.87
CA ASP A 637 11.62 -68.44 -45.66
C ASP A 637 11.87 -67.01 -45.15
N ASN A 638 11.86 -66.02 -46.05
CA ASN A 638 12.07 -64.61 -45.68
C ASN A 638 10.80 -63.77 -45.78
N LYS A 639 9.63 -64.41 -45.97
CA LYS A 639 8.33 -63.76 -45.99
C LYS A 639 7.97 -63.30 -44.59
N ILE A 640 7.41 -62.09 -44.50
CA ILE A 640 6.91 -61.52 -43.25
C ILE A 640 5.45 -61.93 -43.10
N ASP A 641 5.17 -62.81 -42.14
CA ASP A 641 3.82 -63.32 -41.88
C ASP A 641 2.91 -62.26 -41.23
N ASN A 642 3.47 -61.38 -40.39
CA ASN A 642 2.76 -60.27 -39.78
C ASN A 642 3.41 -58.92 -40.11
N PRO A 643 3.11 -58.32 -41.27
CA PRO A 643 3.67 -57.03 -41.66
C PRO A 643 3.18 -55.85 -40.80
N LYS A 644 2.31 -56.08 -39.81
CA LYS A 644 1.79 -55.03 -38.90
C LYS A 644 2.73 -54.67 -37.75
N THR A 645 3.70 -55.52 -37.45
CA THR A 645 4.57 -55.36 -36.28
C THR A 645 6.02 -55.65 -36.67
N VAL A 646 6.58 -54.85 -37.59
CA VAL A 646 7.99 -55.00 -38.00
C VAL A 646 8.91 -54.06 -37.23
N THR A 647 10.09 -54.54 -36.85
CA THR A 647 11.10 -53.80 -36.06
C THR A 647 12.08 -53.03 -36.96
N GLU A 648 13.09 -52.38 -36.40
CA GLU A 648 14.15 -51.68 -37.16
C GLU A 648 14.81 -52.60 -38.21
N GLY A 649 14.92 -52.13 -39.46
CA GLY A 649 15.52 -52.90 -40.55
C GLY A 649 15.08 -52.49 -41.96
N ASP A 650 15.65 -53.18 -42.94
CA ASP A 650 15.36 -53.01 -44.36
C ASP A 650 14.35 -54.08 -44.82
N TYR A 651 13.24 -53.64 -45.41
CA TYR A 651 12.16 -54.50 -45.88
C TYR A 651 11.87 -54.33 -47.36
N TYR A 652 11.48 -55.42 -48.01
CA TYR A 652 11.35 -55.50 -49.45
C TYR A 652 9.93 -55.92 -49.85
N ALA A 653 9.31 -55.16 -50.75
CA ALA A 653 7.98 -55.45 -51.26
C ALA A 653 8.02 -56.16 -52.62
N VAL A 654 7.25 -57.25 -52.76
CA VAL A 654 7.14 -58.07 -53.98
C VAL A 654 5.68 -58.29 -54.38
N VAL A 655 5.41 -58.39 -55.67
CA VAL A 655 4.09 -58.76 -56.20
C VAL A 655 3.95 -60.29 -56.14
N TYR A 656 2.92 -60.77 -55.46
CA TYR A 656 2.60 -62.19 -55.32
C TYR A 656 1.28 -62.52 -56.05
N ASP A 657 1.31 -63.54 -56.92
CA ASP A 657 0.14 -64.04 -57.65
C ASP A 657 -0.53 -65.16 -56.83
N THR A 658 -1.71 -64.86 -56.30
CA THR A 658 -2.47 -65.76 -55.44
C THR A 658 -3.15 -66.91 -56.20
N VAL A 659 -3.26 -66.80 -57.53
CA VAL A 659 -3.90 -67.83 -58.38
C VAL A 659 -2.91 -68.91 -58.78
N ASN A 660 -1.66 -68.51 -59.07
CA ASN A 660 -0.61 -69.41 -59.57
C ASN A 660 0.47 -69.74 -58.53
N ASP A 661 0.30 -69.28 -57.28
CA ASP A 661 1.19 -69.51 -56.13
C ASP A 661 2.67 -69.25 -56.44
N CYS A 662 2.97 -68.01 -56.85
CA CYS A 662 4.31 -67.62 -57.27
C CYS A 662 4.60 -66.15 -57.02
N TYR A 663 5.89 -65.81 -56.93
CA TYR A 663 6.37 -64.43 -56.86
C TYR A 663 6.73 -63.91 -58.26
N GLY A 664 6.38 -62.65 -58.54
CA GLY A 664 6.82 -61.99 -59.76
C GLY A 664 8.35 -61.84 -59.83
N ASN A 665 8.91 -61.92 -61.04
CA ASN A 665 10.35 -61.76 -61.33
C ASN A 665 11.28 -62.67 -60.48
N ASP A 666 10.92 -63.95 -60.33
CA ASP A 666 11.65 -64.96 -59.53
C ASP A 666 11.95 -64.52 -58.08
N GLY A 667 11.11 -63.65 -57.52
CA GLY A 667 11.28 -63.12 -56.16
C GLY A 667 12.28 -61.97 -56.05
N MET A 668 12.91 -61.50 -57.12
CA MET A 668 13.81 -60.33 -57.05
C MET A 668 12.99 -59.07 -56.73
N ALA A 669 12.85 -58.72 -55.45
CA ALA A 669 12.14 -57.51 -55.03
C ALA A 669 12.82 -56.25 -55.57
N THR A 670 12.03 -55.22 -55.82
CA THR A 670 12.47 -54.02 -56.54
C THR A 670 12.11 -52.70 -55.85
N SER A 671 11.48 -52.76 -54.66
CA SER A 671 11.13 -51.58 -53.85
C SER A 671 11.47 -51.82 -52.36
N LEU A 672 12.31 -50.96 -51.80
CA LEU A 672 12.84 -50.99 -50.42
C LEU A 672 12.06 -50.03 -49.51
N VAL A 673 11.83 -50.45 -48.26
CA VAL A 673 11.33 -49.63 -47.16
C VAL A 673 12.32 -49.72 -46.00
N GLU A 674 12.81 -48.57 -45.52
CA GLU A 674 13.70 -48.49 -44.34
C GLU A 674 12.88 -48.16 -43.08
N VAL A 675 13.07 -48.92 -42.00
CA VAL A 675 12.53 -48.61 -40.65
C VAL A 675 13.70 -48.23 -39.75
N LYS A 676 13.72 -47.01 -39.18
CA LYS A 676 14.83 -46.47 -38.36
C LYS A 676 14.38 -46.06 -36.96
N ASN A 677 15.27 -46.21 -35.98
CA ASN A 677 15.09 -45.67 -34.61
C ASN A 677 15.77 -44.30 -34.48
N THR A 678 15.06 -43.28 -33.99
CA THR A 678 15.56 -41.89 -33.88
C THR A 678 16.34 -41.58 -32.60
N GLY A 679 16.40 -42.49 -31.62
CA GLY A 679 17.22 -42.35 -30.41
C GLY A 679 16.67 -41.37 -29.36
N ARG A 680 17.13 -41.52 -28.10
CA ARG A 680 16.82 -40.63 -26.97
C ARG A 680 17.93 -39.61 -26.74
N VAL A 681 17.57 -38.40 -26.34
CA VAL A 681 18.47 -37.34 -25.90
C VAL A 681 18.22 -37.01 -24.42
N VAL A 682 19.17 -36.32 -23.79
CA VAL A 682 19.13 -35.96 -22.37
C VAL A 682 18.91 -34.46 -22.22
N ILE A 683 17.99 -34.07 -21.34
CA ILE A 683 17.74 -32.68 -20.95
C ILE A 683 18.04 -32.50 -19.45
N GLY A 684 18.74 -31.42 -19.07
CA GLY A 684 19.20 -31.17 -17.70
C GLY A 684 20.16 -29.96 -17.59
N ASP A 685 20.86 -29.76 -16.47
CA ASP A 685 21.06 -30.77 -15.41
C ASP A 685 21.10 -30.29 -13.96
N TYR A 686 21.03 -28.98 -13.68
CA TYR A 686 21.33 -28.47 -12.34
C TYR A 686 20.40 -27.38 -11.79
N VAL A 687 20.12 -27.47 -10.49
CA VAL A 687 19.49 -26.41 -9.69
C VAL A 687 20.40 -26.09 -8.51
N TRP A 688 20.68 -24.82 -8.28
CA TRP A 688 21.65 -24.39 -7.27
C TRP A 688 21.21 -23.18 -6.46
N GLU A 689 21.85 -23.03 -5.29
CA GLU A 689 21.74 -21.89 -4.40
C GLU A 689 22.65 -20.75 -4.91
N ASP A 690 22.07 -19.79 -5.63
CA ASP A 690 22.73 -18.55 -6.05
C ASP A 690 22.83 -17.58 -4.87
N ARG A 691 23.87 -17.77 -4.05
CA ARG A 691 24.09 -17.00 -2.81
C ARG A 691 24.34 -15.52 -3.04
N ASN A 692 24.71 -15.15 -4.26
CA ASN A 692 25.11 -13.80 -4.57
C ASN A 692 24.17 -13.10 -5.56
N GLY A 693 23.12 -13.80 -6.01
CA GLY A 693 22.03 -13.27 -6.82
C GLY A 693 22.49 -12.76 -8.18
N ASN A 694 23.54 -13.34 -8.75
CA ASN A 694 24.13 -12.86 -10.01
C ASN A 694 23.72 -13.67 -11.24
N GLY A 695 22.92 -14.73 -11.05
CA GLY A 695 22.46 -15.62 -12.10
C GLY A 695 23.52 -16.55 -12.68
N GLN A 696 24.65 -16.75 -11.99
CA GLN A 696 25.73 -17.65 -12.41
C GLN A 696 26.10 -18.65 -11.33
N GLN A 697 26.40 -19.87 -11.74
CA GLN A 697 26.97 -20.92 -10.90
C GLN A 697 28.42 -20.58 -10.51
N ASP A 698 28.59 -20.10 -9.28
CA ASP A 698 29.88 -19.73 -8.72
C ASP A 698 30.53 -20.84 -7.86
N VAL A 699 31.86 -20.77 -7.72
CA VAL A 699 32.60 -21.72 -6.89
C VAL A 699 32.22 -21.57 -5.41
N GLY A 700 31.53 -22.58 -4.87
CA GLY A 700 31.13 -22.62 -3.45
C GLY A 700 29.61 -22.53 -3.24
N GLU A 701 28.86 -22.33 -4.32
CA GLU A 701 27.42 -22.50 -4.36
C GLU A 701 27.08 -23.99 -4.42
N ASN A 702 26.00 -24.37 -3.73
CA ASN A 702 25.62 -25.75 -3.55
C ASN A 702 24.37 -26.04 -4.39
N GLY A 703 24.24 -27.28 -4.87
CA GLY A 703 23.01 -27.73 -5.51
C GLY A 703 21.87 -27.95 -4.52
N LEU A 704 20.64 -27.80 -5.00
CA LEU A 704 19.42 -27.92 -4.22
C LEU A 704 18.61 -29.15 -4.67
N ASN A 705 18.39 -30.09 -3.74
CA ASN A 705 17.50 -31.23 -3.96
C ASN A 705 16.06 -30.88 -3.54
N GLY A 706 15.08 -31.59 -4.08
CA GLY A 706 13.66 -31.43 -3.72
C GLY A 706 12.87 -30.47 -4.63
N VAL A 707 13.56 -29.66 -5.44
CA VAL A 707 12.93 -28.84 -6.48
C VAL A 707 12.34 -29.74 -7.55
N ARG A 708 11.05 -29.57 -7.85
CA ARG A 708 10.33 -30.32 -8.87
C ARG A 708 10.56 -29.64 -10.23
N VAL A 709 10.76 -30.46 -11.25
CA VAL A 709 10.99 -30.00 -12.62
C VAL A 709 10.01 -30.72 -13.52
N ARG A 710 9.22 -29.98 -14.28
CA ARG A 710 8.23 -30.48 -15.25
C ARG A 710 8.64 -30.09 -16.66
N LEU A 711 8.46 -31.02 -17.60
CA LEU A 711 8.75 -30.84 -19.02
C LEU A 711 7.44 -30.76 -19.80
N TYR A 712 7.28 -29.69 -20.58
CA TYR A 712 6.10 -29.44 -21.39
C TYR A 712 6.44 -29.37 -22.88
N GLU A 713 5.50 -29.74 -23.75
CA GLU A 713 5.55 -29.42 -25.19
C GLU A 713 5.05 -27.98 -25.40
N CYS A 714 5.82 -27.14 -26.10
CA CYS A 714 5.41 -25.76 -26.40
C CYS A 714 4.20 -25.74 -27.34
N SER A 715 3.25 -24.85 -27.08
CA SER A 715 2.14 -24.57 -28.01
C SER A 715 2.57 -23.54 -29.07
N ASP A 716 1.81 -23.43 -30.16
CA ASP A 716 2.02 -22.37 -31.17
C ASP A 716 1.77 -20.95 -30.60
N GLU A 717 1.23 -20.84 -29.37
CA GLU A 717 0.83 -19.59 -28.71
C GLU A 717 1.81 -19.10 -27.62
N GLY A 718 2.81 -19.91 -27.21
CA GLY A 718 3.85 -19.52 -26.25
C GLY A 718 4.00 -20.48 -25.06
N ASN A 719 4.80 -20.08 -24.06
CA ASN A 719 4.98 -20.81 -22.80
C ASN A 719 3.76 -20.58 -21.89
N GLY A 720 3.16 -21.63 -21.33
CA GLY A 720 2.04 -21.51 -20.37
C GLY A 720 0.90 -22.51 -20.59
N ASN A 721 0.55 -22.83 -21.84
CA ASN A 721 -0.58 -23.73 -22.18
C ASN A 721 -0.12 -25.06 -22.82
N GLY A 722 1.05 -25.55 -22.40
CA GLY A 722 1.67 -26.76 -22.96
C GLY A 722 1.10 -28.04 -22.35
N VAL A 723 1.16 -29.15 -23.08
CA VAL A 723 0.83 -30.49 -22.51
C VAL A 723 2.04 -31.00 -21.74
N GLU A 724 1.85 -31.43 -20.49
CA GLU A 724 2.92 -32.04 -19.69
C GLU A 724 3.36 -33.38 -20.30
N ILE A 725 4.67 -33.53 -20.46
CA ILE A 725 5.32 -34.71 -21.05
C ILE A 725 5.94 -35.58 -19.95
N GLY A 726 6.34 -34.97 -18.84
CA GLY A 726 6.73 -35.67 -17.63
C GLY A 726 7.34 -34.75 -16.57
N SER A 727 7.50 -35.30 -15.37
CA SER A 727 8.01 -34.59 -14.20
C SER A 727 9.13 -35.39 -13.50
N THR A 728 10.01 -34.68 -12.81
CA THR A 728 11.07 -35.25 -11.96
C THR A 728 11.37 -34.31 -10.79
N VAL A 729 12.27 -34.73 -9.89
CA VAL A 729 12.70 -33.92 -8.75
C VAL A 729 14.23 -33.95 -8.69
N THR A 730 14.84 -32.82 -8.35
CA THR A 730 16.29 -32.71 -8.16
C THR A 730 16.77 -33.61 -7.02
N THR A 731 17.85 -34.35 -7.28
CA THR A 731 18.43 -35.33 -6.36
C THR A 731 19.96 -35.35 -6.44
N ASP A 732 20.58 -36.13 -5.55
CA ASP A 732 22.02 -36.38 -5.60
C ASP A 732 22.42 -37.08 -6.90
N ASN A 733 23.43 -36.55 -7.60
CA ASN A 733 24.03 -37.26 -8.72
C ASN A 733 24.79 -38.53 -8.29
N ALA A 734 25.35 -39.25 -9.26
CA ALA A 734 26.10 -40.49 -9.02
C ALA A 734 27.32 -40.35 -8.09
N THR A 735 27.78 -39.12 -7.82
CA THR A 735 28.88 -38.82 -6.88
C THR A 735 28.41 -38.37 -5.50
N GLY A 736 27.10 -38.23 -5.29
CA GLY A 736 26.50 -37.74 -4.05
C GLY A 736 26.47 -36.21 -3.93
N ALA A 737 26.60 -35.48 -5.05
CA ALA A 737 26.44 -34.03 -5.06
C ALA A 737 24.96 -33.69 -5.34
N PRO A 738 24.32 -32.83 -4.52
CA PRO A 738 22.91 -32.46 -4.67
C PRO A 738 22.70 -31.51 -5.85
N GLY A 739 21.45 -31.34 -6.29
CA GLY A 739 21.02 -30.34 -7.27
C GLY A 739 20.64 -30.89 -8.64
N TYR A 740 20.73 -32.19 -8.89
CA TYR A 740 20.71 -32.71 -10.26
C TYR A 740 19.36 -33.27 -10.67
N TYR A 741 18.91 -32.92 -11.87
CA TYR A 741 17.72 -33.50 -12.49
C TYR A 741 18.04 -33.96 -13.92
N ARG A 742 17.19 -34.83 -14.48
CA ARG A 742 17.44 -35.39 -15.82
C ARG A 742 16.19 -35.94 -16.48
N PHE A 743 15.93 -35.51 -17.71
CA PHE A 743 14.94 -36.13 -18.60
C PHE A 743 15.58 -36.95 -19.71
N GLU A 744 14.93 -38.06 -20.10
CA GLU A 744 15.23 -38.78 -21.34
C GLU A 744 14.06 -38.64 -22.32
N VAL A 745 14.26 -37.81 -23.34
CA VAL A 745 13.22 -37.48 -24.32
C VAL A 745 13.61 -37.98 -25.71
N CYS A 746 12.63 -38.22 -26.58
CA CYS A 746 12.93 -38.56 -27.97
C CYS A 746 13.55 -37.39 -28.71
N SER A 747 14.48 -37.70 -29.62
CA SER A 747 14.90 -36.70 -30.60
C SER A 747 13.69 -36.29 -31.45
N SER A 748 13.27 -35.03 -31.34
CA SER A 748 12.09 -34.46 -31.98
C SER A 748 12.44 -33.14 -32.65
N THR A 749 11.57 -32.64 -33.53
CA THR A 749 11.64 -31.26 -34.04
C THR A 749 10.66 -30.32 -33.34
N LYS A 750 9.80 -30.86 -32.47
CA LYS A 750 8.87 -30.09 -31.62
C LYS A 750 9.64 -29.30 -30.57
N LEU A 751 9.07 -28.19 -30.13
CA LEU A 751 9.67 -27.36 -29.09
C LEU A 751 9.14 -27.77 -27.71
N TYR A 752 10.00 -27.66 -26.71
CA TYR A 752 9.72 -28.02 -25.31
C TYR A 752 10.24 -26.92 -24.39
N TYR A 753 9.70 -26.83 -23.19
CA TYR A 753 10.18 -25.94 -22.14
C TYR A 753 10.13 -26.65 -20.78
N LEU A 754 10.89 -26.16 -19.82
CA LEU A 754 10.89 -26.64 -18.44
C LEU A 754 10.19 -25.64 -17.52
N VAL A 755 9.51 -26.18 -16.52
CA VAL A 755 8.96 -25.45 -15.39
C VAL A 755 9.62 -26.01 -14.13
N PHE A 756 10.23 -25.14 -13.35
CA PHE A 756 10.80 -25.44 -12.06
C PHE A 756 9.84 -24.90 -11.00
N ASP A 757 9.42 -25.75 -10.08
CA ASP A 757 8.46 -25.44 -9.03
C ASP A 757 8.77 -26.26 -7.77
N ASN A 758 7.94 -26.13 -6.73
CA ASN A 758 8.21 -26.71 -5.42
C ASN A 758 9.62 -26.34 -4.92
N ILE A 759 10.00 -25.07 -5.12
CA ILE A 759 11.27 -24.53 -4.64
C ILE A 759 11.20 -24.39 -3.12
N PRO A 760 12.33 -24.49 -2.39
CA PRO A 760 12.32 -24.37 -0.94
C PRO A 760 11.76 -23.01 -0.52
N GLU A 761 10.97 -23.00 0.56
CA GLU A 761 10.43 -21.77 1.14
C GLU A 761 11.54 -20.75 1.42
N GLY A 762 11.25 -19.47 1.15
CA GLY A 762 12.22 -18.39 1.27
C GLY A 762 13.26 -18.35 0.13
N TYR A 763 13.00 -18.98 -1.02
CA TYR A 763 13.78 -18.85 -2.24
C TYR A 763 12.96 -18.26 -3.38
N GLU A 764 13.63 -17.56 -4.28
CA GLU A 764 13.10 -17.02 -5.53
C GLU A 764 14.09 -17.31 -6.68
N PHE A 765 13.61 -17.29 -7.92
CA PHE A 765 14.49 -17.46 -9.09
C PHE A 765 15.38 -16.24 -9.29
N THR A 766 16.65 -16.50 -9.59
CA THR A 766 17.64 -15.45 -9.88
C THR A 766 17.48 -14.89 -11.31
N ASP A 767 18.30 -13.91 -11.65
CA ASP A 767 18.31 -13.28 -12.97
C ASP A 767 18.65 -14.28 -14.10
N THR A 768 17.88 -14.23 -15.18
CA THR A 768 17.97 -15.16 -16.31
C THR A 768 19.08 -14.82 -17.32
N ASN A 769 19.73 -15.84 -17.87
CA ASN A 769 20.69 -15.79 -18.99
C ASN A 769 21.87 -14.84 -18.78
N LEU A 770 22.32 -14.72 -17.52
CA LEU A 770 23.40 -13.81 -17.13
C LEU A 770 24.76 -14.48 -17.15
N GLY A 771 25.25 -14.99 -18.27
CA GLY A 771 26.66 -15.40 -18.32
C GLY A 771 27.03 -16.35 -19.43
N ASN A 772 27.61 -17.47 -19.02
CA ASN A 772 27.96 -18.57 -19.90
C ASN A 772 26.87 -19.62 -19.78
N ASP A 773 26.22 -19.91 -20.90
CA ASP A 773 25.15 -20.89 -21.13
C ASP A 773 25.23 -22.16 -20.24
N ALA A 774 26.42 -22.73 -20.06
CA ALA A 774 26.58 -23.95 -19.25
C ALA A 774 26.54 -23.74 -17.73
N THR A 775 26.25 -22.53 -17.26
CA THR A 775 26.41 -22.10 -15.86
C THR A 775 25.50 -20.93 -15.47
N ASP A 776 24.73 -20.35 -16.38
CA ASP A 776 23.73 -19.33 -16.03
C ASP A 776 22.38 -19.98 -15.74
N SER A 777 21.43 -19.15 -15.28
CA SER A 777 20.06 -19.59 -15.02
C SER A 777 19.20 -19.38 -16.26
N ASP A 778 18.55 -20.41 -16.77
CA ASP A 778 17.69 -20.32 -17.97
C ASP A 778 16.23 -19.96 -17.65
N THR A 779 15.87 -20.01 -16.36
CA THR A 779 14.51 -19.75 -15.90
C THR A 779 14.22 -18.26 -15.76
N ASN A 780 13.02 -17.84 -16.17
CA ASN A 780 12.46 -16.55 -15.78
C ASN A 780 12.06 -16.54 -14.28
N ILE A 781 11.50 -15.42 -13.82
CA ILE A 781 11.06 -15.24 -12.42
C ILE A 781 9.98 -16.25 -11.97
N LEU A 782 9.26 -16.87 -12.91
CA LEU A 782 8.24 -17.89 -12.65
C LEU A 782 8.81 -19.32 -12.71
N GLY A 783 10.13 -19.48 -12.84
CA GLY A 783 10.74 -20.79 -12.98
C GLY A 783 10.59 -21.42 -14.36
N ILE A 784 10.29 -20.65 -15.40
CA ILE A 784 9.99 -21.17 -16.74
C ILE A 784 11.13 -20.86 -17.70
N THR A 785 11.62 -21.86 -18.44
CA THR A 785 12.66 -21.66 -19.47
C THR A 785 12.07 -21.24 -20.82
N ASP A 786 12.91 -20.68 -21.70
CA ASP A 786 12.56 -20.53 -23.11
C ASP A 786 12.34 -21.89 -23.80
N CYS A 787 11.55 -21.88 -24.89
CA CYS A 787 11.34 -23.07 -25.73
C CYS A 787 12.64 -23.52 -26.42
N PHE A 788 13.00 -24.79 -26.27
CA PHE A 788 14.14 -25.44 -26.92
C PHE A 788 13.72 -26.67 -27.73
N ASN A 789 14.60 -27.15 -28.62
CA ASN A 789 14.34 -28.32 -29.44
C ASN A 789 15.23 -29.49 -29.00
N PRO A 790 14.68 -30.65 -28.59
CA PRO A 790 15.47 -31.79 -28.12
C PRO A 790 16.05 -32.59 -29.30
N ILE A 791 16.69 -31.93 -30.26
CA ILE A 791 17.36 -32.61 -31.39
C ILE A 791 18.63 -33.31 -30.89
N GLU A 792 19.34 -32.68 -29.95
CA GLU A 792 20.51 -33.21 -29.27
C GLU A 792 20.39 -33.05 -27.75
N SER A 793 21.30 -33.68 -26.99
CA SER A 793 21.26 -33.56 -25.53
C SER A 793 21.67 -32.16 -25.10
N ASN A 794 20.88 -31.56 -24.22
CA ASN A 794 21.16 -30.27 -23.62
C ASN A 794 21.32 -30.43 -22.09
N LEU A 795 22.50 -30.12 -21.57
CA LEU A 795 22.80 -30.18 -20.12
C LEU A 795 23.07 -28.77 -19.55
N THR A 796 22.64 -27.73 -20.26
CA THR A 796 22.87 -26.35 -19.87
C THR A 796 21.61 -25.69 -19.33
N LEU A 797 20.48 -26.41 -19.27
CA LEU A 797 19.23 -25.84 -18.77
C LEU A 797 19.26 -25.92 -17.25
N ASP A 798 19.65 -24.84 -16.62
CA ASP A 798 19.88 -24.80 -15.18
C ASP A 798 19.01 -23.72 -14.53
N ALA A 799 18.73 -23.86 -13.23
CA ALA A 799 17.96 -22.87 -12.46
C ALA A 799 18.71 -22.43 -11.20
N GLY A 800 18.98 -21.13 -11.11
CA GLY A 800 19.56 -20.50 -9.93
C GLY A 800 18.46 -20.01 -8.99
N LEU A 801 18.54 -20.42 -7.73
CA LEU A 801 17.63 -19.99 -6.67
C LEU A 801 18.40 -19.15 -5.67
N ARG A 802 17.98 -17.91 -5.46
CA ARG A 802 18.51 -17.04 -4.40
C ARG A 802 17.54 -17.05 -3.23
N LEU A 803 18.05 -16.89 -2.02
CA LEU A 803 17.18 -16.67 -0.86
C LEU A 803 16.40 -15.37 -1.08
N SER A 804 15.07 -15.44 -1.00
CA SER A 804 14.22 -14.27 -0.97
C SER A 804 14.64 -13.39 0.20
N CYS A 805 14.66 -12.09 -0.06
CA CYS A 805 15.10 -11.15 0.95
C CYS A 805 13.93 -10.44 1.60
N GLU A 806 13.37 -11.07 2.63
CA GLU A 806 12.45 -10.42 3.55
C GLU A 806 13.19 -10.08 4.84
N LEU A 807 13.69 -8.85 4.91
CA LEU A 807 14.03 -8.24 6.18
C LEU A 807 12.76 -7.54 6.68
N GLN A 808 12.30 -7.89 7.87
CA GLN A 808 11.29 -7.07 8.58
C GLN A 808 12.03 -6.04 9.45
N ALA A 809 12.87 -5.22 8.81
CA ALA A 809 13.65 -4.25 9.53
C ALA A 809 12.72 -3.18 10.12
N GLN A 810 12.88 -2.92 11.41
CA GLN A 810 12.05 -1.95 12.11
C GLN A 810 12.87 -1.26 13.19
N ILE A 811 12.52 -0.01 13.50
CA ILE A 811 13.03 0.70 14.66
C ILE A 811 11.89 0.81 15.66
N LYS A 812 12.10 0.36 16.90
CA LYS A 812 11.21 0.62 18.04
C LYS A 812 11.81 1.71 18.92
N CYS A 813 10.96 2.66 19.33
CA CYS A 813 11.30 3.72 20.26
C CYS A 813 10.50 3.56 21.56
N GLN A 814 11.15 3.73 22.71
CA GLN A 814 10.43 3.85 23.98
C GLN A 814 9.99 5.31 24.21
N GLY A 815 8.94 5.72 23.51
CA GLY A 815 8.32 7.04 23.62
C GLY A 815 8.25 7.75 22.27
N GLU A 816 7.05 8.15 21.88
CA GLU A 816 6.76 8.77 20.58
C GLU A 816 7.14 10.26 20.52
N PHE A 817 7.10 10.94 21.66
CA PHE A 817 7.48 12.35 21.81
C PHE A 817 8.39 12.54 23.02
N ILE A 818 9.43 13.37 22.88
CA ILE A 818 10.36 13.66 23.99
C ILE A 818 10.55 15.17 24.22
N CYS A 819 10.96 15.56 25.44
CA CYS A 819 11.37 16.95 25.70
C CYS A 819 12.79 17.20 25.16
N PRO A 820 13.14 18.46 24.83
CA PRO A 820 14.48 18.78 24.35
C PRO A 820 15.60 18.29 25.28
N GLY A 821 16.42 17.36 24.77
CA GLY A 821 17.56 16.79 25.49
C GLY A 821 17.27 15.58 26.37
N ASP A 822 16.03 15.06 26.38
CA ASP A 822 15.70 13.79 27.02
C ASP A 822 16.41 12.63 26.31
N THR A 823 16.73 11.57 27.07
CA THR A 823 17.37 10.38 26.52
C THR A 823 16.35 9.30 26.21
N VAL A 824 16.33 8.84 24.96
CA VAL A 824 15.49 7.73 24.49
C VAL A 824 16.33 6.59 23.93
N THR A 825 15.81 5.37 24.01
CA THR A 825 16.46 4.17 23.45
C THR A 825 15.76 3.77 22.17
N LEU A 826 16.51 3.73 21.07
CA LEU A 826 16.07 3.19 19.80
C LEU A 826 16.55 1.75 19.70
N THR A 827 15.69 0.82 19.29
CA THR A 827 16.02 -0.60 19.11
C THR A 827 15.63 -1.03 17.71
N ALA A 828 16.62 -1.40 16.91
CA ALA A 828 16.43 -2.00 15.61
C ALA A 828 16.28 -3.53 15.72
N SER A 829 15.37 -4.09 14.94
CA SER A 829 15.20 -5.54 14.74
C SER A 829 15.07 -5.88 13.25
N GLY A 830 14.79 -7.14 12.90
CA GLY A 830 14.70 -7.62 11.51
C GLY A 830 15.99 -8.21 10.94
N GLY A 831 17.14 -8.03 11.60
CA GLY A 831 18.42 -8.63 11.18
C GLY A 831 19.40 -8.81 12.33
N ASN A 832 20.66 -9.13 12.02
CA ASN A 832 21.69 -9.44 13.01
C ASN A 832 22.94 -8.54 12.92
N THR A 833 23.04 -7.70 11.89
CA THR A 833 24.02 -6.62 11.76
C THR A 833 23.34 -5.27 11.58
N PHE A 834 23.85 -4.25 12.26
CA PHE A 834 23.25 -2.91 12.32
C PHE A 834 24.30 -1.84 12.05
N LEU A 835 23.95 -0.81 11.29
CA LEU A 835 24.77 0.40 11.12
C LEU A 835 23.89 1.65 11.16
N TRP A 836 23.95 2.36 12.27
CA TRP A 836 23.19 3.60 12.48
C TRP A 836 23.85 4.79 11.79
N ASN A 837 23.06 5.80 11.40
CA ASN A 837 23.58 7.09 10.93
C ASN A 837 24.39 7.86 12.00
N THR A 838 24.27 7.46 13.27
CA THR A 838 25.12 7.92 14.39
C THR A 838 26.52 7.30 14.36
N GLY A 839 26.72 6.22 13.59
CA GLY A 839 27.96 5.45 13.48
C GLY A 839 28.07 4.26 14.44
N GLU A 840 27.06 4.05 15.29
CA GLU A 840 26.97 2.89 16.18
C GLU A 840 26.53 1.62 15.42
N ASN A 841 26.85 0.44 15.95
CA ASN A 841 26.62 -0.84 15.27
C ASN A 841 25.92 -1.91 16.14
N THR A 842 25.21 -1.46 17.16
CA THR A 842 24.44 -2.32 18.08
C THR A 842 22.95 -2.28 17.73
N ALA A 843 22.23 -3.36 18.06
CA ALA A 843 20.77 -3.42 17.87
C ALA A 843 20.05 -2.29 18.62
N SER A 844 20.56 -1.83 19.76
CA SER A 844 20.00 -0.68 20.49
C SER A 844 21.01 0.44 20.65
N ILE A 845 20.55 1.68 20.52
CA ILE A 845 21.34 2.90 20.78
C ILE A 845 20.56 3.86 21.70
N GLN A 846 21.28 4.73 22.42
CA GLN A 846 20.69 5.80 23.20
C GLN A 846 20.98 7.15 22.54
N VAL A 847 19.93 7.95 22.35
CA VAL A 847 20.02 9.26 21.68
C VAL A 847 19.37 10.33 22.54
N SER A 848 19.79 11.60 22.39
CA SER A 848 19.24 12.72 23.16
C SER A 848 19.11 13.99 22.30
N PRO A 849 18.20 13.99 21.32
CA PRO A 849 18.04 15.13 20.42
C PRO A 849 17.45 16.36 21.14
N THR A 850 17.89 17.56 20.73
CA THR A 850 17.37 18.84 21.25
C THR A 850 16.37 19.51 20.30
N VAL A 851 16.24 18.97 19.09
CA VAL A 851 15.30 19.34 18.03
C VAL A 851 14.87 18.05 17.33
N THR A 852 13.71 18.05 16.68
CA THR A 852 13.24 16.89 15.91
C THR A 852 14.34 16.39 14.97
N THR A 853 14.66 15.10 15.07
CA THR A 853 15.82 14.50 14.38
C THR A 853 15.46 13.12 13.85
N THR A 854 15.78 12.88 12.58
CA THR A 854 15.65 11.56 11.94
C THR A 854 16.87 10.70 12.20
N TYR A 855 16.63 9.47 12.67
CA TYR A 855 17.63 8.42 12.79
C TYR A 855 17.39 7.38 11.70
N SER A 856 18.47 6.80 11.19
CA SER A 856 18.38 5.68 10.25
C SER A 856 19.35 4.58 10.64
N VAL A 857 18.97 3.34 10.32
CA VAL A 857 19.77 2.15 10.55
C VAL A 857 19.74 1.28 9.30
N LEU A 858 20.91 0.87 8.83
CA LEU A 858 21.04 -0.19 7.86
C LEU A 858 21.06 -1.52 8.63
N VAL A 859 20.01 -2.32 8.45
CA VAL A 859 19.87 -3.66 9.02
C VAL A 859 20.31 -4.67 7.95
N SER A 860 21.06 -5.68 8.34
CA SER A 860 21.55 -6.71 7.43
C SER A 860 21.64 -8.07 8.12
N HIS A 861 21.81 -9.12 7.31
CA HIS A 861 21.99 -10.49 7.80
C HIS A 861 23.41 -11.00 7.48
N THR A 862 24.14 -11.50 8.47
CA THR A 862 25.52 -12.02 8.26
C THR A 862 25.60 -13.19 7.30
N ASP A 863 24.52 -13.96 7.21
CA ASP A 863 24.46 -15.17 6.39
C ASP A 863 23.87 -14.91 4.99
N ASN A 864 23.30 -13.71 4.76
CA ASN A 864 22.75 -13.29 3.47
C ASN A 864 23.24 -11.87 3.12
N PRO A 865 24.34 -11.73 2.35
CA PRO A 865 24.96 -10.44 2.05
C PRO A 865 24.19 -9.57 1.05
N ILE A 866 23.17 -10.10 0.38
CA ILE A 866 22.24 -9.31 -0.46
C ILE A 866 21.07 -8.75 0.37
N CYS A 867 20.89 -9.21 1.61
CA CYS A 867 19.90 -8.68 2.53
C CYS A 867 20.43 -7.52 3.36
N GLU A 868 20.22 -6.32 2.84
CA GLU A 868 20.36 -5.07 3.58
C GLU A 868 19.13 -4.18 3.37
N GLU A 869 18.57 -3.67 4.46
CA GLU A 869 17.41 -2.77 4.43
C GLU A 869 17.69 -1.53 5.28
N MET A 870 17.30 -0.35 4.79
CA MET A 870 17.47 0.90 5.52
C MET A 870 16.14 1.37 6.08
N VAL A 871 16.04 1.37 7.41
CA VAL A 871 14.86 1.90 8.11
C VAL A 871 15.18 3.28 8.64
N THR A 872 14.18 4.16 8.62
CA THR A 872 14.28 5.49 9.22
C THR A 872 13.19 5.69 10.27
N MET A 873 13.49 6.51 11.28
CA MET A 873 12.55 6.91 12.30
C MET A 873 12.80 8.37 12.68
N GLU A 874 11.75 9.16 12.68
CA GLU A 874 11.79 10.52 13.18
C GLU A 874 11.46 10.57 14.66
N ILE A 875 12.33 11.18 15.46
CA ILE A 875 12.06 11.44 16.88
C ILE A 875 11.63 12.89 17.02
N GLU A 876 10.34 13.10 17.23
CA GLU A 876 9.76 14.43 17.38
C GLU A 876 10.06 15.01 18.77
N VAL A 877 10.66 16.21 18.78
CA VAL A 877 10.99 16.96 20.00
C VAL A 877 10.00 18.12 20.15
N LYS A 878 9.07 18.00 21.10
CA LYS A 878 8.05 19.03 21.38
C LYS A 878 8.46 19.91 22.57
N PRO A 879 8.99 21.13 22.36
CA PRO A 879 9.28 22.04 23.47
C PRO A 879 7.98 22.56 24.11
N ALA A 880 7.97 22.70 25.43
CA ALA A 880 6.89 23.41 26.12
C ALA A 880 7.03 24.92 25.91
N GLU A 881 5.91 25.59 25.60
CA GLU A 881 5.84 27.05 25.52
C GLU A 881 4.71 27.58 26.42
N ILE A 882 4.98 28.68 27.11
CA ILE A 882 3.99 29.40 27.91
C ILE A 882 4.34 30.89 27.90
N ASN A 883 3.34 31.75 27.80
CA ASN A 883 3.46 33.20 27.90
C ASN A 883 2.51 33.69 29.01
N ALA A 884 3.04 34.43 29.98
CA ALA A 884 2.31 34.98 31.12
C ALA A 884 1.54 36.27 30.79
N GLY A 885 1.70 36.78 29.55
CA GLY A 885 1.19 38.06 29.09
C GLY A 885 2.21 39.20 29.27
N PRO A 886 1.97 40.36 28.64
CA PRO A 886 2.84 41.52 28.80
C PRO A 886 2.75 42.11 30.21
N ASP A 887 3.81 42.79 30.66
CA ASP A 887 3.79 43.58 31.90
C ASP A 887 2.66 44.62 31.90
N VAL A 888 1.96 44.75 33.03
CA VAL A 888 0.78 45.63 33.18
C VAL A 888 0.98 46.62 34.33
N SER A 889 0.28 47.75 34.29
CA SER A 889 0.25 48.74 35.38
C SER A 889 -1.19 48.95 35.85
N ILE A 890 -1.41 48.91 37.16
CA ILE A 890 -2.70 49.07 37.82
C ILE A 890 -2.61 50.11 38.95
N SER A 891 -3.73 50.72 39.30
CA SER A 891 -3.82 51.60 40.47
C SER A 891 -3.93 50.80 41.76
N LEU A 892 -3.47 51.36 42.89
CA LEU A 892 -3.62 50.72 44.20
C LEU A 892 -5.09 50.35 44.50
N GLY A 893 -5.34 49.05 44.65
CA GLY A 893 -6.68 48.52 44.94
C GLY A 893 -7.47 48.06 43.72
N GLU A 894 -6.93 48.17 42.50
CA GLU A 894 -7.53 47.57 41.31
C GLU A 894 -7.22 46.07 41.23
N THR A 895 -8.20 45.30 40.75
CA THR A 895 -8.04 43.88 40.46
C THR A 895 -7.81 43.71 38.97
N ILE A 896 -6.84 42.89 38.60
CA ILE A 896 -6.51 42.56 37.20
C ILE A 896 -6.53 41.05 36.99
N ASN A 897 -6.97 40.64 35.80
CA ASN A 897 -6.90 39.25 35.37
C ASN A 897 -5.62 39.04 34.55
N LEU A 898 -4.80 38.07 34.96
CA LEU A 898 -3.62 37.63 34.22
C LEU A 898 -4.00 36.32 33.51
N THR A 899 -3.80 36.27 32.21
CA THR A 899 -4.11 35.10 31.38
C THR A 899 -2.82 34.57 30.79
N ALA A 900 -2.49 33.33 31.11
CA ALA A 900 -1.37 32.61 30.51
C ALA A 900 -1.83 31.77 29.33
N GLY A 901 -1.05 31.78 28.26
CA GLY A 901 -1.34 31.05 27.02
C GLY A 901 -0.10 30.89 26.15
N PRO A 902 -0.09 29.98 25.17
CA PRO A 902 -1.13 28.99 24.89
C PRO A 902 -1.14 27.82 25.91
N VAL A 903 -2.34 27.32 26.21
CA VAL A 903 -2.60 26.17 27.09
C VAL A 903 -3.54 25.25 26.35
N ASN A 904 -3.10 24.04 26.06
CA ASN A 904 -3.86 23.02 25.38
C ASN A 904 -4.60 22.15 26.40
N THR A 905 -5.58 21.38 25.93
CA THR A 905 -6.25 20.34 26.73
C THR A 905 -5.20 19.34 27.23
N GLY A 906 -5.20 19.01 28.53
CA GLY A 906 -4.21 18.09 29.15
C GLY A 906 -3.02 18.79 29.83
N ASP A 907 -2.71 20.03 29.48
CA ASP A 907 -1.63 20.80 30.13
C ASP A 907 -1.99 21.17 31.58
N SER A 908 -1.00 21.11 32.49
CA SER A 908 -1.14 21.60 33.86
C SER A 908 -0.43 22.94 34.04
N ILE A 909 -1.08 23.86 34.78
CA ILE A 909 -0.53 25.19 35.06
C ILE A 909 -0.37 25.36 36.56
N LEU A 910 0.70 26.02 36.97
CA LEU A 910 0.91 26.47 38.35
C LEU A 910 1.45 27.89 38.37
N TRP A 911 0.67 28.81 38.93
CA TRP A 911 1.10 30.17 39.20
C TRP A 911 1.87 30.28 40.52
N SER A 912 2.70 31.30 40.66
CA SER A 912 3.39 31.65 41.91
C SER A 912 2.44 32.00 43.07
N THR A 913 1.15 32.20 42.79
CA THR A 913 0.07 32.35 43.78
C THR A 913 -0.41 31.00 44.34
N GLY A 914 -0.10 29.88 43.67
CA GLY A 914 -0.61 28.54 43.97
C GLY A 914 -1.86 28.14 43.17
N GLU A 915 -2.39 29.04 42.33
CA GLU A 915 -3.56 28.79 41.48
C GLU A 915 -3.16 28.00 40.21
N THR A 916 -4.10 27.23 39.66
CA THR A 916 -3.84 26.30 38.53
C THR A 916 -4.67 26.57 37.28
N THR A 917 -5.40 27.69 37.23
CA THR A 917 -6.23 28.08 36.08
C THR A 917 -5.41 28.90 35.08
N SER A 918 -5.80 28.83 33.79
CA SER A 918 -5.17 29.64 32.72
C SER A 918 -5.34 31.14 32.92
N THR A 919 -6.40 31.55 33.62
CA THR A 919 -6.60 32.94 34.05
C THR A 919 -6.70 33.00 35.57
N ILE A 920 -5.97 33.92 36.18
CA ILE A 920 -6.03 34.22 37.62
C ILE A 920 -6.36 35.69 37.84
N SER A 921 -7.02 36.00 38.96
CA SER A 921 -7.35 37.38 39.35
C SER A 921 -6.49 37.80 40.52
N VAL A 922 -5.74 38.90 40.37
CA VAL A 922 -4.79 39.40 41.38
C VAL A 922 -5.03 40.86 41.71
N GLN A 923 -4.78 41.23 42.96
CA GLN A 923 -4.92 42.60 43.47
C GLN A 923 -3.69 42.95 44.32
N PRO A 924 -2.49 43.08 43.71
CA PRO A 924 -1.29 43.42 44.46
C PRO A 924 -1.36 44.84 45.04
N SER A 925 -0.84 45.03 46.26
CA SER A 925 -0.75 46.34 46.92
C SER A 925 0.56 47.10 46.64
N GLN A 926 1.46 46.48 45.90
CA GLN A 926 2.78 46.96 45.50
C GLN A 926 3.24 46.17 44.27
N THR A 927 4.13 46.73 43.44
CA THR A 927 4.63 46.07 42.23
C THR A 927 5.08 44.64 42.52
N THR A 928 4.41 43.66 41.90
CA THR A 928 4.59 42.23 42.16
C THR A 928 4.72 41.49 40.84
N ALA A 929 5.66 40.56 40.76
CA ALA A 929 5.84 39.74 39.59
C ALA A 929 5.25 38.35 39.83
N TYR A 930 4.48 37.86 38.86
CA TYR A 930 3.77 36.59 38.90
C TYR A 930 4.39 35.66 37.87
N THR A 931 4.86 34.49 38.31
CA THR A 931 5.46 33.49 37.44
C THR A 931 4.44 32.38 37.20
N VAL A 932 4.30 31.95 35.95
CA VAL A 932 3.50 30.79 35.56
C VAL A 932 4.43 29.67 35.14
N THR A 933 4.17 28.47 35.62
CA THR A 933 4.81 27.24 35.13
C THR A 933 3.76 26.41 34.42
N LYS A 934 4.03 26.03 33.17
CA LYS A 934 3.26 25.05 32.42
C LYS A 934 4.03 23.73 32.47
N THR A 935 3.32 22.63 32.73
CA THR A 935 3.82 21.28 32.47
C THR A 935 2.87 20.65 31.47
N THR A 936 3.40 20.28 30.30
CA THR A 936 2.60 19.60 29.27
C THR A 936 2.15 18.23 29.76
N GLU A 937 1.16 17.64 29.09
CA GLU A 937 0.73 16.26 29.35
C GLU A 937 1.91 15.26 29.32
N ASN A 938 2.86 15.48 28.41
CA ASN A 938 4.09 14.67 28.28
C ASN A 938 5.20 15.02 29.29
N GLY A 939 4.94 15.90 30.26
CA GLY A 939 5.87 16.22 31.35
C GLY A 939 6.90 17.33 31.05
N CYS A 940 6.87 17.95 29.87
CA CYS A 940 7.78 19.05 29.54
C CYS A 940 7.37 20.34 30.24
N THR A 941 8.33 21.03 30.87
CA THR A 941 8.05 22.24 31.65
C THR A 941 8.53 23.52 30.97
N ALA A 942 7.69 24.56 30.98
CA ALA A 942 8.07 25.91 30.59
C ALA A 942 7.66 26.92 31.67
N GLN A 943 8.39 28.03 31.76
CA GLN A 943 8.09 29.12 32.70
C GLN A 943 8.13 30.46 32.01
N ASP A 944 7.21 31.34 32.39
CA ASP A 944 7.22 32.75 32.02
C ASP A 944 6.75 33.63 33.18
N GLN A 945 7.01 34.94 33.09
CA GLN A 945 6.72 35.89 34.15
C GLN A 945 6.05 37.16 33.61
N VAL A 946 5.03 37.63 34.33
CA VAL A 946 4.39 38.93 34.12
C VAL A 946 4.57 39.81 35.36
N VAL A 947 4.98 41.06 35.15
CA VAL A 947 5.12 42.07 36.20
C VAL A 947 3.88 42.95 36.25
N VAL A 948 3.22 42.98 37.41
CA VAL A 948 2.10 43.90 37.69
C VAL A 948 2.63 45.09 38.50
N ASN A 949 2.77 46.24 37.85
CA ASN A 949 3.19 47.49 38.47
C ASN A 949 2.00 48.13 39.21
N VAL A 950 2.19 48.52 40.47
CA VAL A 950 1.13 49.16 41.26
C VAL A 950 1.48 50.63 41.45
N ASP A 951 0.74 51.50 40.76
CA ASP A 951 0.86 52.94 40.87
C ASP A 951 0.08 53.42 42.11
N GLY A 952 0.83 53.90 43.09
CA GLY A 952 0.33 54.26 44.42
C GLY A 952 -0.38 55.62 44.53
N ASP A 953 -1.08 56.09 43.50
CA ASP A 953 -1.68 57.44 43.51
C ASP A 953 -3.20 57.42 43.25
N CYS A 954 -3.97 58.07 44.13
CA CYS A 954 -5.43 58.02 44.20
C CYS A 954 -6.13 58.85 43.10
N GLY A 955 -5.82 58.63 41.83
CA GLY A 955 -6.55 59.19 40.70
C GLY A 955 -6.53 60.72 40.55
N LEU A 956 -5.70 61.44 41.30
CA LEU A 956 -5.46 62.88 41.09
C LEU A 956 -4.23 63.07 40.19
N GLN A 957 -4.43 63.22 38.88
CA GLN A 957 -3.37 63.75 38.03
C GLN A 957 -3.09 65.22 38.41
N SER A 958 -1.86 65.53 38.82
CA SER A 958 -1.47 66.87 39.23
C SER A 958 -1.49 67.86 38.05
N GLY A 959 -2.55 68.66 37.94
CA GLY A 959 -2.61 69.84 37.07
C GLY A 959 -2.58 71.13 37.90
N MET A 960 -1.41 71.77 38.04
CA MET A 960 -1.30 73.07 38.70
C MET A 960 -1.35 74.21 37.69
N ALA A 961 -2.10 75.27 38.00
CA ALA A 961 -2.10 76.52 37.25
C ALA A 961 -1.86 77.69 38.22
N VAL A 962 -0.90 78.54 37.91
CA VAL A 962 -0.67 79.79 38.63
C VAL A 962 -0.91 80.93 37.65
N LEU A 963 -1.71 81.94 38.05
CA LEU A 963 -2.02 83.08 37.20
C LEU A 963 -1.35 84.35 37.76
N PRO A 964 -0.53 85.08 36.97
CA PRO A 964 -0.30 86.49 37.24
C PRO A 964 -1.63 87.24 37.00
N ARG A 965 -1.87 88.30 37.77
CA ARG A 965 -3.15 88.98 38.01
C ARG A 965 -4.03 89.33 36.77
N ASP A 966 -3.54 89.25 35.53
CA ASP A 966 -4.11 89.97 34.39
C ASP A 966 -4.43 89.15 33.12
N GLN A 967 -4.62 87.83 33.16
CA GLN A 967 -5.11 87.04 32.00
C GLN A 967 -6.24 86.07 32.40
N GLU A 968 -7.48 86.42 32.06
CA GLU A 968 -8.68 85.63 32.39
C GLU A 968 -9.01 84.53 31.35
N THR A 969 -8.19 84.33 30.30
CA THR A 969 -8.52 83.36 29.23
C THR A 969 -7.28 82.66 28.67
N GLY A 970 -6.99 81.43 29.14
CA GLY A 970 -6.02 80.53 28.53
C GLY A 970 -5.33 79.59 29.53
N TYR A 971 -5.87 78.39 29.73
CA TYR A 971 -5.39 77.39 30.70
C TYR A 971 -4.24 76.54 30.13
N GLN A 972 -3.09 76.44 30.83
CA GLN A 972 -2.02 75.46 30.54
C GLN A 972 -1.36 74.97 31.86
N PRO A 973 -1.26 73.65 32.14
CA PRO A 973 -0.59 73.12 33.33
C PRO A 973 0.94 73.25 33.24
N ALA A 974 1.63 73.61 34.34
CA ALA A 974 3.10 73.64 34.39
C ALA A 974 3.68 73.31 35.77
N THR A 975 4.79 72.57 35.82
CA THR A 975 5.50 72.17 37.06
C THR A 975 6.59 73.16 37.51
N ALA A 976 6.92 74.15 36.68
CA ALA A 976 7.83 75.25 36.98
C ALA A 976 7.41 76.53 36.24
N MET A 977 7.52 77.68 36.90
CA MET A 977 7.13 78.98 36.33
C MET A 977 8.12 80.09 36.68
N GLU A 978 8.16 81.13 35.85
CA GLU A 978 8.99 82.32 36.04
C GLU A 978 8.13 83.52 36.52
N ALA A 979 8.61 84.29 37.51
CA ALA A 979 7.95 85.51 38.01
C ALA A 979 8.97 86.65 38.26
N CYS A 980 8.49 87.88 38.40
CA CYS A 980 9.32 89.07 38.61
C CYS A 980 9.20 89.64 40.04
N LEU A 981 10.29 90.22 40.55
CA LEU A 981 10.30 90.91 41.85
C LEU A 981 9.35 92.11 41.85
N GLY A 982 8.50 92.21 42.88
CA GLY A 982 7.58 93.33 43.09
C GLY A 982 6.17 93.17 42.50
N GLU A 983 5.87 92.09 41.77
CA GLU A 983 4.51 91.78 41.31
C GLU A 983 3.69 91.02 42.36
N ASP A 984 2.36 91.06 42.25
CA ASP A 984 1.43 90.28 43.09
C ASP A 984 1.22 88.88 42.49
N PHE A 985 1.18 87.85 43.33
CA PHE A 985 1.19 86.46 42.89
C PHE A 985 0.12 85.59 43.59
N HIS A 986 -0.60 84.80 42.79
CA HIS A 986 -1.71 83.93 43.24
C HIS A 986 -1.49 82.49 42.81
N ILE A 987 -1.43 81.55 43.76
CA ILE A 987 -1.35 80.11 43.45
C ILE A 987 -2.75 79.51 43.52
N TRP A 988 -3.23 78.98 42.40
CA TRP A 988 -4.50 78.26 42.30
C TRP A 988 -4.26 76.75 42.26
N MET A 989 -5.15 75.98 42.89
CA MET A 989 -5.21 74.55 42.69
C MET A 989 -6.52 74.21 41.99
N PHE A 990 -6.43 73.46 40.88
CA PHE A 990 -7.58 72.86 40.20
C PHE A 990 -7.32 71.34 40.07
N ALA A 991 -8.36 70.53 40.12
CA ALA A 991 -8.28 69.10 39.83
C ALA A 991 -9.05 68.79 38.54
N GLN A 992 -8.37 68.30 37.51
CA GLN A 992 -9.01 67.78 36.30
C GLN A 992 -9.38 66.31 36.52
N LEU A 993 -10.66 66.00 36.67
CA LEU A 993 -11.17 64.63 36.61
C LEU A 993 -11.55 64.31 35.16
N GLN A 994 -10.63 63.72 34.39
CA GLN A 994 -11.04 62.93 33.23
C GLN A 994 -11.23 61.50 33.71
N HIS A 995 -12.39 61.19 34.32
CA HIS A 995 -13.02 59.85 34.34
C HIS A 995 -14.21 59.67 35.32
N LEU A 996 -14.91 60.74 35.73
CA LEU A 996 -16.21 60.59 36.42
C LEU A 996 -17.21 61.52 35.75
N GLY A 997 -18.12 60.96 34.96
CA GLY A 997 -19.07 61.71 34.13
C GLY A 997 -20.11 62.52 34.91
N ASP A 998 -19.72 63.61 35.57
CA ASP A 998 -20.61 64.61 36.17
C ASP A 998 -20.38 66.01 35.55
N PRO A 999 -21.40 66.67 34.97
CA PRO A 999 -21.28 68.03 34.41
C PRO A 999 -21.25 69.17 35.45
N ASN A 1000 -21.44 68.91 36.74
CA ASN A 1000 -21.51 69.96 37.77
C ASN A 1000 -20.39 69.79 38.81
N GLY A 1001 -19.27 70.49 38.60
CA GLY A 1001 -18.04 70.37 39.40
C GLY A 1001 -18.23 70.27 40.92
N GLU A 1002 -17.55 69.29 41.50
CA GLU A 1002 -17.61 69.01 42.94
C GLU A 1002 -16.88 70.06 43.80
N ASP A 1003 -17.43 70.27 45.00
CA ASP A 1003 -17.01 71.23 46.03
C ASP A 1003 -15.91 70.65 46.93
N TYR A 1004 -14.70 71.20 46.87
CA TYR A 1004 -13.53 70.78 47.67
C TYR A 1004 -13.44 71.45 49.06
N SER A 1005 -14.52 72.07 49.54
CA SER A 1005 -14.53 72.86 50.78
C SER A 1005 -14.24 72.09 52.06
N ASN A 1006 -14.26 70.74 52.05
CA ASN A 1006 -14.00 69.88 53.20
C ASN A 1006 -12.60 69.23 53.23
N TRP A 1007 -11.71 69.54 52.28
CA TRP A 1007 -10.34 69.02 52.24
C TRP A 1007 -9.36 69.93 52.99
N THR A 1008 -8.32 69.36 53.60
CA THR A 1008 -7.26 70.16 54.25
C THR A 1008 -6.05 70.31 53.34
N PHE A 1009 -5.69 71.55 52.99
CA PHE A 1009 -4.48 71.86 52.21
C PHE A 1009 -3.38 72.50 53.08
N ARG A 1010 -2.14 72.07 52.87
CA ARG A 1010 -0.94 72.55 53.58
C ARG A 1010 0.11 73.01 52.56
N PHE A 1011 0.48 74.28 52.61
CA PHE A 1011 1.50 74.88 51.74
C PHE A 1011 2.78 75.12 52.54
N ARG A 1012 3.87 74.48 52.15
CA ARG A 1012 5.21 74.74 52.68
C ARG A 1012 5.96 75.65 51.71
N LEU A 1013 6.25 76.86 52.17
CA LEU A 1013 6.97 77.91 51.47
C LEU A 1013 8.45 77.54 51.25
N PRO A 1014 9.14 78.15 50.28
CA PRO A 1014 10.57 77.92 50.02
C PRO A 1014 11.46 78.20 51.23
N ASN A 1015 11.08 79.16 52.09
CA ASN A 1015 11.76 79.46 53.34
C ASN A 1015 11.50 78.44 54.47
N GLY A 1016 10.74 77.38 54.19
CA GLY A 1016 10.46 76.26 55.09
C GLY A 1016 9.20 76.42 55.95
N THR A 1017 8.53 77.57 55.90
CA THR A 1017 7.32 77.87 56.69
C THR A 1017 6.10 77.13 56.14
N THR A 1018 5.29 76.50 57.00
CA THR A 1018 4.05 75.83 56.57
C THR A 1018 2.81 76.68 56.91
N VAL A 1019 1.95 76.88 55.93
CA VAL A 1019 0.64 77.54 56.05
C VAL A 1019 -0.44 76.49 55.83
N VAL A 1020 -1.38 76.37 56.76
CA VAL A 1020 -2.55 75.49 56.64
C VAL A 1020 -3.76 76.38 56.45
N GLN A 1021 -4.52 76.19 55.37
CA GLN A 1021 -5.69 77.01 55.09
C GLN A 1021 -6.95 76.36 55.67
N ASN A 1022 -7.66 77.11 56.51
CA ASN A 1022 -9.00 76.82 57.01
C ASN A 1022 -9.72 78.18 57.11
N ASP A 1023 -10.24 78.70 55.99
CA ASP A 1023 -11.03 79.93 55.97
C ASP A 1023 -12.49 79.61 55.55
N PRO A 1024 -13.47 79.70 56.46
CA PRO A 1024 -14.87 79.38 56.16
C PRO A 1024 -15.63 80.43 55.34
N GLU A 1025 -15.08 81.63 55.08
CA GLU A 1025 -15.83 82.75 54.48
C GLU A 1025 -15.68 82.91 52.96
N ASN A 1026 -14.95 82.04 52.26
CA ASN A 1026 -14.82 82.13 50.79
C ASN A 1026 -14.83 80.75 50.10
N VAL A 1027 -16.02 80.18 49.98
CA VAL A 1027 -16.29 78.77 49.65
C VAL A 1027 -16.18 78.42 48.16
N GLN A 1028 -15.43 79.19 47.35
CA GLN A 1028 -15.29 78.85 45.92
C GLN A 1028 -13.86 78.75 45.37
N ASN A 1029 -12.80 79.12 46.11
CA ASN A 1029 -11.44 78.98 45.57
C ASN A 1029 -10.38 78.82 46.68
N ASN A 1030 -9.77 77.63 46.76
CA ASN A 1030 -8.63 77.34 47.64
C ASN A 1030 -7.37 78.06 47.10
N LEU A 1031 -7.02 79.21 47.71
CA LEU A 1031 -6.09 80.20 47.16
C LEU A 1031 -5.02 80.61 48.19
N TYR A 1032 -3.73 80.51 47.82
CA TYR A 1032 -2.63 81.18 48.53
C TYR A 1032 -2.23 82.48 47.81
N CYS A 1033 -2.38 83.62 48.50
CA CYS A 1033 -2.04 84.94 47.97
C CYS A 1033 -0.74 85.48 48.59
N LYS A 1034 0.20 85.94 47.75
CA LYS A 1034 1.34 86.76 48.19
C LYS A 1034 1.37 88.08 47.42
N GLU A 1035 1.07 89.17 48.12
CA GLU A 1035 1.23 90.52 47.58
C GLU A 1035 2.71 90.93 47.60
N LYS A 1036 3.19 91.49 46.50
CA LYS A 1036 4.57 91.97 46.28
C LYS A 1036 5.66 90.94 46.59
N MET A 1037 6.01 90.12 45.60
CA MET A 1037 7.05 89.12 45.72
C MET A 1037 8.43 89.71 46.09
N THR A 1038 9.09 89.11 47.08
CA THR A 1038 10.47 89.40 47.50
C THR A 1038 11.40 88.24 47.14
N GLU A 1039 12.72 88.45 47.23
CA GLU A 1039 13.73 87.45 46.80
C GLU A 1039 13.65 86.13 47.60
N GLU A 1040 13.15 86.17 48.84
CA GLU A 1040 12.94 85.01 49.71
C GLU A 1040 11.69 84.18 49.35
N ASP A 1041 10.82 84.71 48.47
CA ASP A 1041 9.60 84.05 48.02
C ASP A 1041 9.83 83.18 46.75
N PHE A 1042 11.03 83.20 46.16
CA PHE A 1042 11.39 82.35 45.01
C PHE A 1042 11.99 81.02 45.49
N GLY A 1043 11.61 79.93 44.82
CA GLY A 1043 12.02 78.57 45.15
C GLY A 1043 10.86 77.57 45.08
N THR A 1044 11.08 76.37 45.62
CA THR A 1044 10.09 75.30 45.54
C THR A 1044 9.09 75.38 46.67
N TYR A 1045 7.81 75.49 46.32
CA TYR A 1045 6.68 75.36 47.22
C TYR A 1045 6.26 73.89 47.25
N GLN A 1046 6.11 73.31 48.44
CA GLN A 1046 5.54 71.97 48.58
C GLN A 1046 4.11 72.05 49.08
N ILE A 1047 3.22 71.34 48.43
CA ILE A 1047 1.79 71.43 48.67
C ILE A 1047 1.31 70.03 48.99
N GLY A 1048 0.74 69.85 50.18
CA GLY A 1048 0.13 68.60 50.61
C GLY A 1048 -1.37 68.76 50.84
N TRP A 1049 -2.13 67.71 50.62
CA TRP A 1049 -3.57 67.69 50.91
C TRP A 1049 -3.98 66.39 51.60
N GLU A 1050 -5.10 66.46 52.32
CA GLU A 1050 -5.71 65.35 53.05
C GLU A 1050 -7.24 65.44 52.90
N SER A 1051 -7.85 64.39 52.35
CA SER A 1051 -9.31 64.28 52.20
C SER A 1051 -9.99 63.83 53.50
N PRO A 1052 -11.31 64.03 53.65
CA PRO A 1052 -12.06 63.53 54.82
C PRO A 1052 -12.02 62.01 55.02
N GLU A 1053 -11.72 61.26 53.95
CA GLU A 1053 -11.64 59.79 53.95
C GLU A 1053 -10.23 59.27 54.23
N GLY A 1054 -9.27 60.16 54.49
CA GLY A 1054 -7.90 59.83 54.90
C GLY A 1054 -6.90 59.70 53.75
N CYS A 1055 -7.28 60.06 52.52
CA CYS A 1055 -6.36 60.07 51.39
C CYS A 1055 -5.43 61.28 51.49
N THR A 1056 -4.12 61.06 51.39
CA THR A 1056 -3.12 62.14 51.42
C THR A 1056 -2.32 62.20 50.14
N GLY A 1057 -2.12 63.39 49.57
CA GLY A 1057 -1.26 63.60 48.40
C GLY A 1057 -0.30 64.76 48.61
N ASN A 1058 0.77 64.80 47.83
CA ASN A 1058 1.70 65.93 47.82
C ASN A 1058 2.22 66.21 46.41
N THR A 1059 2.57 67.47 46.15
CA THR A 1059 3.25 67.87 44.94
C THR A 1059 4.09 69.12 45.21
N SER A 1060 4.84 69.58 44.21
CA SER A 1060 5.64 70.78 44.33
C SER A 1060 5.62 71.61 43.07
N VAL A 1061 5.59 72.93 43.23
CA VAL A 1061 5.77 73.89 42.15
C VAL A 1061 7.00 74.73 42.45
N THR A 1062 7.87 74.91 41.46
CA THR A 1062 9.07 75.75 41.61
C THR A 1062 8.86 77.10 40.94
N LEU A 1063 8.97 78.15 41.75
CA LEU A 1063 8.96 79.53 41.31
C LEU A 1063 10.38 80.03 41.10
N THR A 1064 10.70 80.37 39.87
CA THR A 1064 12.02 80.86 39.48
C THR A 1064 11.95 82.34 39.09
N LEU A 1065 13.03 83.08 39.34
CA LEU A 1065 13.10 84.48 38.96
C LEU A 1065 13.30 84.57 37.44
N SER A 1066 12.38 85.23 36.74
CA SER A 1066 12.47 85.35 35.27
C SER A 1066 13.72 86.12 34.84
N GLY A 1067 14.40 85.62 33.80
CA GLY A 1067 15.51 86.33 33.17
C GLY A 1067 15.09 87.52 32.29
N GLU A 1068 13.79 87.64 31.98
CA GLU A 1068 13.21 88.66 31.11
C GLU A 1068 12.27 89.63 31.85
N CYS A 1069 12.67 90.12 33.02
CA CYS A 1069 11.97 91.24 33.66
C CYS A 1069 12.27 92.55 32.92
N THR A 1070 11.66 92.74 31.74
CA THR A 1070 11.65 94.02 31.03
C THR A 1070 10.21 94.54 30.98
N THR A 1071 9.98 95.64 31.66
CA THR A 1071 8.71 96.38 31.56
C THR A 1071 8.58 96.99 30.16
N GLU A 1072 7.41 96.76 29.57
CA GLU A 1072 6.80 97.47 28.43
C GLU A 1072 7.15 97.04 26.99
N ASN A 1073 6.06 96.67 26.30
CA ASN A 1073 5.75 96.56 24.87
C ASN A 1073 6.73 97.15 23.82
N ASN A 1074 6.83 96.39 22.71
CA ASN A 1074 7.36 96.68 21.36
C ASN A 1074 8.84 96.37 21.06
N GLY A 1075 9.08 95.27 20.32
CA GLY A 1075 10.28 95.13 19.47
C GLY A 1075 10.64 93.70 19.00
N THR A 1076 10.29 93.37 17.76
CA THR A 1076 10.85 92.37 16.81
C THR A 1076 11.61 91.12 17.34
N ALA A 1077 11.05 89.94 17.07
CA ALA A 1077 11.62 88.62 17.40
C ALA A 1077 12.84 88.26 16.53
N VAL A 1078 13.93 87.84 17.20
CA VAL A 1078 15.01 87.03 16.61
C VAL A 1078 14.73 85.58 17.01
N GLY A 1079 14.58 84.72 16.00
CA GLY A 1079 14.31 83.29 16.15
C GLY A 1079 15.36 82.58 17.03
N SER A 1080 14.86 81.60 17.77
CA SER A 1080 15.51 80.77 18.78
C SER A 1080 16.85 80.19 18.32
N LEU A 1081 17.89 80.30 19.17
CA LEU A 1081 19.18 79.62 18.98
C LEU A 1081 19.39 78.60 20.11
N TYR A 1082 19.55 77.34 19.72
CA TYR A 1082 19.91 76.21 20.59
C TYR A 1082 21.36 76.36 21.10
N PRO A 1083 21.69 75.87 22.32
CA PRO A 1083 23.06 75.89 22.84
C PRO A 1083 23.93 74.93 22.03
N ASN A 1084 24.86 75.46 21.24
CA ASN A 1084 25.82 74.65 20.48
C ASN A 1084 27.04 74.33 21.38
N PRO A 1085 27.33 73.06 21.72
CA PRO A 1085 28.53 72.72 22.50
C PRO A 1085 29.77 73.04 21.66
N ALA A 1086 30.66 73.89 22.19
CA ALA A 1086 31.88 74.29 21.50
C ALA A 1086 33.10 74.02 22.36
N SER A 1087 34.15 73.47 21.76
CA SER A 1087 35.41 73.21 22.44
C SER A 1087 36.20 74.50 22.66
N SER A 1088 36.88 74.59 23.81
CA SER A 1088 37.73 75.73 24.17
C SER A 1088 38.73 76.05 23.05
N GLY A 1089 38.67 77.25 22.46
CA GLY A 1089 39.47 77.65 21.30
C GLY A 1089 38.85 77.41 19.91
N GLY A 1090 37.67 76.79 19.83
CA GLY A 1090 36.95 76.47 18.59
C GLY A 1090 36.14 77.62 17.97
N VAL A 1091 35.42 77.32 16.89
CA VAL A 1091 34.52 78.26 16.18
C VAL A 1091 33.07 77.97 16.58
N VAL A 1092 32.30 79.01 16.89
CA VAL A 1092 30.84 78.93 17.05
C VAL A 1092 30.18 79.60 15.85
N THR A 1093 29.44 78.82 15.08
CA THR A 1093 28.64 79.33 13.95
C THR A 1093 27.23 79.72 14.43
N MET A 1094 26.78 80.92 14.09
CA MET A 1094 25.47 81.48 14.47
C MET A 1094 24.74 82.00 13.24
N GLU A 1095 23.42 81.81 13.16
CA GLU A 1095 22.59 82.43 12.11
C GLU A 1095 21.77 83.59 12.68
N LEU A 1096 21.72 84.70 11.94
CA LEU A 1096 21.02 85.93 12.32
C LEU A 1096 20.03 86.31 11.22
N LEU A 1097 18.78 86.53 11.59
CA LEU A 1097 17.70 86.90 10.68
C LEU A 1097 17.30 88.36 10.89
N LEU A 1098 17.58 89.21 9.91
CA LEU A 1098 17.31 90.66 9.95
C LEU A 1098 15.99 90.97 9.24
N GLY A 1099 14.87 91.00 9.97
CA GLY A 1099 13.50 91.12 9.42
C GLY A 1099 12.95 92.56 9.27
N SER A 1100 12.10 92.77 8.25
CA SER A 1100 11.34 94.01 7.96
C SER A 1100 9.98 94.04 8.66
N GLN A 1101 9.61 95.16 9.29
CA GLN A 1101 8.38 95.37 10.08
C GLN A 1101 7.10 95.59 9.24
N THR A 1102 5.93 95.12 9.72
CA THR A 1102 4.59 95.64 9.37
C THR A 1102 3.74 95.85 10.62
N HIS A 1103 3.11 97.03 10.72
CA HIS A 1103 2.27 97.49 11.84
C HIS A 1103 0.80 97.05 11.71
N ALA A 1104 0.10 97.02 12.84
CA ALA A 1104 -1.34 96.80 12.95
C ALA A 1104 -2.15 97.90 12.25
N ASN A 1105 -2.73 97.57 11.09
CA ASN A 1105 -4.02 98.05 10.55
C ASN A 1105 -4.09 97.64 9.06
N GLY A 1106 -4.92 96.65 8.75
CA GLY A 1106 -4.93 95.97 7.45
C GLY A 1106 -5.24 96.85 6.24
N VAL A 1107 -4.22 97.07 5.39
CA VAL A 1107 -4.28 97.19 3.92
C VAL A 1107 -2.94 96.70 3.36
N PRO A 1108 -2.88 95.86 2.30
CA PRO A 1108 -1.60 95.40 1.75
C PRO A 1108 -0.98 96.42 0.79
N LEU A 1109 0.33 96.67 0.90
CA LEU A 1109 1.12 97.36 -0.13
C LEU A 1109 2.41 96.61 -0.47
N VAL A 1110 2.73 96.73 -1.76
CA VAL A 1110 3.70 96.03 -2.58
C VAL A 1110 5.14 96.54 -2.37
N ASN A 1111 6.08 95.60 -2.21
CA ASN A 1111 7.49 95.54 -2.65
C ASN A 1111 8.29 96.85 -2.97
N SER A 1112 9.48 97.05 -2.37
CA SER A 1112 10.77 97.24 -3.09
C SER A 1112 11.96 97.78 -2.23
N SER A 1113 13.01 96.95 -2.14
CA SER A 1113 14.46 97.25 -2.29
C SER A 1113 15.10 98.56 -1.75
N SER A 1114 15.67 98.52 -0.54
CA SER A 1114 16.92 99.26 -0.26
C SER A 1114 17.84 98.49 0.71
N LYS A 1115 18.97 97.96 0.22
CA LYS A 1115 20.01 97.30 1.02
C LYS A 1115 20.86 98.34 1.75
N THR A 1116 20.66 98.55 3.05
CA THR A 1116 21.63 99.23 3.92
C THR A 1116 22.62 98.22 4.48
N ARG A 1117 23.94 98.54 4.46
CA ARG A 1117 25.00 97.74 5.10
C ARG A 1117 25.08 98.11 6.58
N GLU A 1118 25.11 97.13 7.47
CA GLU A 1118 25.33 97.34 8.91
C GLU A 1118 26.66 96.70 9.37
N THR A 1119 27.27 97.26 10.40
CA THR A 1119 28.50 96.73 11.02
C THR A 1119 28.16 96.26 12.43
N LEU A 1120 28.52 95.01 12.74
CA LEU A 1120 28.33 94.38 14.04
C LEU A 1120 29.68 94.13 14.72
N TRP A 1121 29.68 94.20 16.05
CA TRP A 1121 30.82 93.91 16.92
C TRP A 1121 30.41 92.87 17.95
N LEU A 1122 31.10 91.74 18.02
CA LEU A 1122 30.79 90.64 18.93
C LEU A 1122 31.90 90.46 19.97
N SER A 1123 31.55 90.32 21.26
CA SER A 1123 32.51 90.12 22.36
C SER A 1123 32.04 89.05 23.34
N LEU A 1124 32.95 88.31 23.98
CA LEU A 1124 32.63 87.27 24.96
C LEU A 1124 32.79 87.79 26.40
N TYR A 1125 31.84 87.48 27.27
CA TYR A 1125 31.81 87.83 28.69
C TYR A 1125 31.55 86.59 29.55
N SER A 1126 31.97 86.60 30.82
CA SER A 1126 31.44 85.66 31.81
C SER A 1126 29.97 85.98 32.10
N VAL A 1127 29.24 85.02 32.67
CA VAL A 1127 27.86 85.24 33.15
C VAL A 1127 27.75 86.37 34.18
N GLU A 1128 28.82 86.65 34.92
CA GLU A 1128 28.94 87.75 35.88
C GLU A 1128 29.26 89.11 35.21
N GLY A 1129 29.34 89.16 33.88
CA GLY A 1129 29.52 90.39 33.10
C GLY A 1129 30.97 90.86 32.93
N LYS A 1130 31.96 90.03 33.28
CA LYS A 1130 33.39 90.35 33.07
C LYS A 1130 33.79 90.06 31.62
N LEU A 1131 34.38 91.04 30.93
CA LEU A 1131 34.86 90.86 29.54
C LEU A 1131 35.98 89.81 29.49
N ILE A 1132 35.81 88.81 28.63
CA ILE A 1132 36.77 87.71 28.43
C ILE A 1132 37.56 87.89 27.14
N THR A 1133 36.90 88.22 26.03
CA THR A 1133 37.57 88.57 24.76
C THR A 1133 37.07 89.90 24.19
N PRO A 1134 37.97 90.74 23.66
CA PRO A 1134 37.58 92.02 23.05
C PRO A 1134 36.81 91.83 21.74
N ALA A 1135 36.16 92.91 21.30
CA ALA A 1135 35.19 92.89 20.20
C ALA A 1135 35.78 92.53 18.83
N GLN A 1136 35.16 91.55 18.16
CA GLN A 1136 35.43 91.16 16.77
C GLN A 1136 34.41 91.81 15.82
N LYS A 1137 34.86 92.34 14.68
CA LYS A 1137 34.04 93.15 13.76
C LYS A 1137 33.55 92.34 12.56
N TYR A 1138 32.27 92.45 12.23
CA TYR A 1138 31.62 91.80 11.08
C TYR A 1138 30.79 92.82 10.27
N LEU A 1139 30.81 92.71 8.94
CA LEU A 1139 29.96 93.52 8.04
C LEU A 1139 28.81 92.66 7.50
N VAL A 1140 27.58 93.12 7.68
CA VAL A 1140 26.37 92.35 7.33
C VAL A 1140 25.40 93.15 6.43
N TYR A 1141 24.64 92.44 5.60
CA TYR A 1141 23.62 92.97 4.69
C TYR A 1141 22.23 92.47 5.11
N GLN A 1142 21.16 93.23 4.86
CA GLN A 1142 19.78 92.80 5.14
C GLN A 1142 19.46 91.43 4.51
N GLY A 1143 18.94 90.51 5.33
CA GLY A 1143 18.68 89.10 5.00
C GLY A 1143 19.09 88.15 6.14
N HIS A 1144 19.02 86.84 5.86
CA HIS A 1144 19.57 85.81 6.75
C HIS A 1144 21.09 85.75 6.57
N ILE A 1145 21.86 85.79 7.66
CA ILE A 1145 23.32 85.76 7.62
C ILE A 1145 23.91 84.84 8.69
N THR A 1146 24.88 84.03 8.27
CA THR A 1146 25.64 83.14 9.15
C THR A 1146 26.97 83.80 9.54
N ILE A 1147 27.31 83.79 10.84
CA ILE A 1147 28.53 84.34 11.42
C ILE A 1147 29.30 83.25 12.16
N ASP A 1148 30.57 83.06 11.78
CA ASP A 1148 31.52 82.21 12.50
C ASP A 1148 32.31 83.04 13.51
N TYR A 1149 32.08 82.81 14.80
CA TYR A 1149 32.76 83.51 15.90
C TYR A 1149 33.85 82.63 16.53
N GLN A 1150 35.10 83.09 16.49
CA GLN A 1150 36.22 82.34 17.09
C GLN A 1150 36.25 82.55 18.61
N LEU A 1151 36.10 81.46 19.38
CA LEU A 1151 36.26 81.47 20.83
C LEU A 1151 37.75 81.49 21.23
N ALA A 1152 38.09 82.24 22.27
CA ALA A 1152 39.39 82.10 22.92
C ALA A 1152 39.39 80.88 23.87
N PRO A 1153 40.57 80.35 24.24
CA PRO A 1153 40.65 79.28 25.23
C PRO A 1153 40.13 79.76 26.59
N VAL A 1154 39.03 79.18 27.03
CA VAL A 1154 38.35 79.47 28.31
C VAL A 1154 38.06 78.16 29.06
N ALA A 1155 37.91 78.22 30.39
CA ALA A 1155 37.59 77.06 31.22
C ALA A 1155 36.14 76.59 30.97
N PRO A 1156 35.79 75.31 31.18
CA PRO A 1156 34.42 74.82 31.00
C PRO A 1156 33.42 75.62 31.86
N GLY A 1157 32.31 76.08 31.27
CA GLY A 1157 31.34 76.91 31.98
C GLY A 1157 30.46 77.73 31.04
N LYS A 1158 29.44 78.40 31.59
CA LYS A 1158 28.52 79.23 30.80
C LYS A 1158 29.14 80.60 30.51
N TYR A 1159 29.17 81.00 29.25
CA TYR A 1159 29.64 82.32 28.81
C TYR A 1159 28.59 83.03 27.95
N VAL A 1160 28.70 84.35 27.86
CA VAL A 1160 27.77 85.21 27.13
C VAL A 1160 28.46 85.92 25.99
N ILE A 1161 28.03 85.70 24.75
CA ILE A 1161 28.42 86.54 23.60
C ILE A 1161 27.45 87.72 23.51
N ARG A 1162 27.97 88.94 23.46
CA ARG A 1162 27.20 90.18 23.21
C ARG A 1162 27.45 90.70 21.81
N VAL A 1163 26.38 91.14 21.13
CA VAL A 1163 26.41 91.77 19.81
C VAL A 1163 26.13 93.27 19.95
N ILE A 1164 26.97 94.12 19.34
CA ILE A 1164 26.86 95.58 19.40
C ILE A 1164 26.87 96.14 17.97
N GLY A 1165 25.83 96.89 17.59
CA GLY A 1165 25.69 97.51 16.26
C GLY A 1165 25.13 98.94 16.34
N ASN A 1166 25.40 99.76 15.33
CA ASN A 1166 24.88 101.13 15.25
C ASN A 1166 23.36 101.11 15.03
N GLY A 1167 22.58 101.27 16.10
CA GLY A 1167 21.11 101.24 16.08
C GLY A 1167 20.49 100.10 16.90
N TRP A 1168 21.32 99.20 17.43
CA TRP A 1168 20.90 98.10 18.28
C TRP A 1168 21.16 98.48 19.74
N ALA A 1169 20.11 98.77 20.49
CA ALA A 1169 20.20 98.90 21.94
C ALA A 1169 20.42 97.50 22.53
N ASP A 1170 21.64 97.25 23.01
CA ASP A 1170 22.14 96.11 23.79
C ASP A 1170 21.25 94.84 23.71
N SER A 1171 21.24 94.16 22.57
CA SER A 1171 20.26 93.10 22.28
C SER A 1171 20.90 91.72 22.12
N LYS A 1172 20.50 90.86 23.04
CA LYS A 1172 20.61 89.39 23.09
C LYS A 1172 21.95 88.81 23.59
N ARG A 1173 21.82 87.94 24.58
CA ARG A 1173 22.89 87.20 25.26
C ARG A 1173 22.83 85.75 24.77
N LEU A 1174 23.83 85.30 24.01
CA LEU A 1174 23.91 83.89 23.64
C LEU A 1174 24.70 83.14 24.73
N ILE A 1175 24.08 82.12 25.34
CA ILE A 1175 24.76 81.28 26.34
C ILE A 1175 25.46 80.13 25.62
N VAL A 1176 26.79 80.14 25.65
CA VAL A 1176 27.62 79.01 25.21
C VAL A 1176 27.98 78.18 26.44
N LYS A 1177 27.78 76.86 26.36
CA LYS A 1177 28.08 75.90 27.45
C LYS A 1177 29.49 75.34 27.32
#